data_AF-A0ABD2UQX0-F1
#
_entry.id   AF-A0ABD2UQX0-F1
#
_cell.length_a   1.000
_cell.length_b   1.000
_cell.length_c   1.000
_cell.angle_alpha   90.00
_cell.angle_beta   90.00
_cell.angle_gamma   90.00
#
_symmetry.space_group_name_H-M   'P 1'
#
loop_
_entity.id
_entity.type
_entity.pdbx_description
1 polymer ?
#
loop_
_entity_poly.entity_id
_entity_poly.type
_entity_poly.pdbx_seq_one_letter_code
_entity_poly.pdbx_strand_id
1 'polypeptide(L)'
;MAAPSSMTAKTANVMLTIPEKKTVSLDLYRPLRNYIVYNYSEREAQNLEDDLQTLKQFRSDIERGPNESSLPARRDLLQNYYKALCAVESRFPISPDQDHINSVTFTWYDAFKNKLKAAQQNIYLEKAAVLFNLGAVHSQMGLGFDRSSVEGRRQGSHSFIAAAGAFAFLRDNVAMKASMGSSNTVDVSVECAGMLERLMLAQAQECVFENSIAKGNTPGVCAKISRQVGLFYEEALAALNVAPLNQHFDKAWLAHVQLKASLFYAEACYRYSLELHEKEEIAEEIARLKSGVNALSEARKTSPRGAPQQLLDAITKLEASSNLNLEKAIKENDRVYLMRVPPASSLPPLAAFSLVKPMQMNDILDASKEKMFSSLVPDNSAKALSRYTEMVDDVIRTQAEKLQQGSELARVRLREMDLPDSILALEGNLSLPVALKEDVEAVQICGGPAGLDAEMQQLRDLKRVNQELLVQTEELLQKEATEDTQFRTQFGTRWARPQSTTLTKNLQDRLNRFAANLKQAAESDVRIERSVRDHAALMSILDCRPIESALPTLARPILSLDATEDAIVGALKQSLRQLETLGAQRAGLEDMLKDMKRKDDILPKLMAFTGSQEDLFRKEIAKYDHLCEEISQNLEAQEQLLLQIQAQNDEFASIFNLEDYKASRERIYKQIEVAIMKYQEIKENINEGLKFYVTLQEAITNVKQQCSDFVMTRNMQCREMMEEVQRQISGLSFQDNKSSSGYTYPSVGHAHQPPRSNPQMSTETGHIPNSSRPHQAPTYQPPPQQPTMSGYSQTSPPYSSPQPPAPPPQQPTMSGYSQTSPPYSSPQPPAPPPQQPTMSGYSQTSPPYSSPQPPYHFPGQGQGQPYSHPQPYPQHQQQPPPSHEYGQPAYPGWRGPYYNAPPQQPGAMPQPPYTTPSPYPHPPPHQSGYYRQ
;
A
#
# COMPACT_ATOMS: atom_id res chain seq x y z
N MET A 1 31.46 -65.73 -65.17
CA MET A 1 30.19 -66.29 -64.65
C MET A 1 29.73 -65.41 -63.49
N ALA A 2 28.43 -65.18 -63.32
CA ALA A 2 27.93 -64.41 -62.19
C ALA A 2 27.83 -65.29 -60.93
N ALA A 3 28.27 -64.76 -59.79
CA ALA A 3 28.03 -65.31 -58.45
C ALA A 3 27.18 -64.30 -57.65
N PRO A 4 26.30 -64.75 -56.73
CA PRO A 4 25.18 -63.92 -56.28
C PRO A 4 25.54 -62.93 -55.16
N SER A 5 25.40 -61.63 -55.43
CA SER A 5 25.48 -60.55 -54.44
C SER A 5 24.23 -60.50 -53.53
N SER A 6 23.99 -61.56 -52.75
CA SER A 6 22.78 -61.69 -51.90
C SER A 6 23.04 -62.46 -50.59
N MET A 7 23.77 -61.84 -49.64
CA MET A 7 23.93 -62.34 -48.25
C MET A 7 24.06 -61.23 -47.18
N THR A 8 23.49 -60.05 -47.43
CA THR A 8 23.56 -58.88 -46.52
C THR A 8 22.20 -58.51 -45.92
N ALA A 9 21.52 -59.48 -45.31
CA ALA A 9 20.28 -59.25 -44.56
C ALA A 9 20.32 -59.95 -43.19
N LYS A 10 19.69 -59.30 -42.18
CA LYS A 10 19.36 -59.85 -40.85
C LYS A 10 20.54 -60.22 -39.93
N THR A 11 21.30 -59.21 -39.51
CA THR A 11 21.88 -59.17 -38.15
C THR A 11 21.96 -57.71 -37.71
N ALA A 12 20.90 -57.21 -37.06
CA ALA A 12 20.90 -55.87 -36.50
C ALA A 12 21.54 -55.91 -35.12
N ASN A 13 22.60 -55.12 -34.89
CA ASN A 13 23.31 -55.11 -33.61
C ASN A 13 22.36 -54.70 -32.47
N VAL A 14 22.45 -55.34 -31.31
CA VAL A 14 21.73 -54.92 -30.09
C VAL A 14 22.05 -53.46 -29.79
N MET A 15 21.06 -52.69 -29.35
CA MET A 15 21.21 -51.32 -28.85
C MET A 15 20.65 -51.25 -27.42
N LEU A 16 21.15 -50.32 -26.62
CA LEU A 16 20.66 -50.10 -25.26
C LEU A 16 19.45 -49.16 -25.28
N THR A 17 18.61 -49.30 -24.27
CA THR A 17 17.48 -48.40 -24.01
C THR A 17 17.48 -48.03 -22.53
N ILE A 18 17.02 -46.82 -22.22
CA ILE A 18 17.03 -46.29 -20.86
C ILE A 18 15.66 -46.58 -20.23
N PRO A 19 15.60 -47.18 -19.01
CA PRO A 19 14.35 -47.33 -18.28
C PRO A 19 13.86 -45.97 -17.75
N GLU A 20 12.56 -45.75 -17.68
CA GLU A 20 11.99 -44.57 -17.00
C GLU A 20 12.22 -44.65 -15.48
N LYS A 21 12.59 -43.51 -14.86
CA LYS A 21 12.51 -43.32 -13.41
C LYS A 21 11.05 -43.46 -12.96
N LYS A 22 10.87 -43.92 -11.73
CA LYS A 22 9.55 -44.04 -11.09
C LYS A 22 9.40 -43.02 -9.97
N THR A 23 8.17 -42.58 -9.72
CA THR A 23 7.84 -41.61 -8.68
C THR A 23 6.85 -42.20 -7.67
N VAL A 24 6.52 -41.43 -6.64
CA VAL A 24 5.40 -41.71 -5.72
C VAL A 24 4.25 -40.73 -6.00
N SER A 25 3.06 -41.03 -5.48
CA SER A 25 1.92 -40.12 -5.63
C SER A 25 2.09 -38.84 -4.84
N LEU A 26 1.77 -37.69 -5.45
CA LEU A 26 2.04 -36.36 -4.90
C LEU A 26 0.87 -35.39 -5.15
N ASP A 27 0.27 -34.89 -4.07
CA ASP A 27 -0.74 -33.83 -4.14
C ASP A 27 -0.07 -32.46 -4.32
N LEU A 28 0.07 -32.04 -5.58
CA LEU A 28 0.46 -30.67 -5.92
C LEU A 28 -0.72 -29.68 -5.86
N TYR A 29 -1.95 -30.17 -5.92
CA TYR A 29 -3.15 -29.32 -6.03
C TYR A 29 -3.40 -28.53 -4.75
N ARG A 30 -3.49 -29.22 -3.59
CA ARG A 30 -3.80 -28.54 -2.32
C ARG A 30 -2.73 -27.54 -1.88
N PRO A 31 -1.41 -27.84 -1.92
CA PRO A 31 -0.39 -26.89 -1.49
C PRO A 31 -0.35 -25.62 -2.34
N LEU A 32 -0.44 -25.76 -3.67
CA LEU A 32 -0.44 -24.62 -4.59
C LEU A 32 -1.73 -23.79 -4.44
N ARG A 33 -2.91 -24.42 -4.35
CA ARG A 33 -4.17 -23.71 -4.11
C ARG A 33 -4.13 -22.93 -2.78
N ASN A 34 -3.70 -23.57 -1.70
CA ASN A 34 -3.61 -22.93 -0.38
C ASN A 34 -2.66 -21.72 -0.39
N TYR A 35 -1.54 -21.79 -1.12
CA TYR A 35 -0.64 -20.67 -1.31
C TYR A 35 -1.30 -19.49 -2.05
N ILE A 36 -2.13 -19.74 -3.08
CA ILE A 36 -2.88 -18.69 -3.78
C ILE A 36 -3.92 -18.03 -2.86
N VAL A 37 -4.66 -18.85 -2.10
CA VAL A 37 -5.66 -18.37 -1.13
C VAL A 37 -5.02 -17.47 -0.07
N TYR A 38 -3.86 -17.87 0.47
CA TYR A 38 -3.18 -17.17 1.54
C TYR A 38 -2.48 -15.87 1.09
N ASN A 39 -1.80 -15.88 -0.06
CA ASN A 39 -0.99 -14.73 -0.52
C ASN A 39 -1.71 -13.78 -1.48
N TYR A 40 -2.83 -14.20 -2.10
CA TYR A 40 -3.58 -13.39 -3.07
C TYR A 40 -5.06 -13.31 -2.68
N SER A 41 -5.87 -14.33 -3.00
CA SER A 41 -7.26 -14.45 -2.52
C SER A 41 -7.91 -15.79 -2.92
N GLU A 42 -9.00 -16.15 -2.25
CA GLU A 42 -9.90 -17.26 -2.64
C GLU A 42 -10.47 -17.07 -4.06
N ARG A 43 -10.74 -15.82 -4.48
CA ARG A 43 -11.21 -15.52 -5.84
C ARG A 43 -10.14 -15.84 -6.88
N GLU A 44 -8.88 -15.53 -6.60
CA GLU A 44 -7.78 -15.82 -7.53
C GLU A 44 -7.46 -17.31 -7.58
N ALA A 45 -7.58 -18.02 -6.46
CA ALA A 45 -7.51 -19.48 -6.43
C ALA A 45 -8.63 -20.12 -7.30
N GLN A 46 -9.83 -19.52 -7.31
CA GLN A 46 -10.94 -19.96 -8.15
C GLN A 46 -10.77 -19.60 -9.64
N ASN A 47 -10.10 -18.49 -9.96
CA ASN A 47 -9.73 -18.12 -11.33
C ASN A 47 -8.71 -19.11 -11.94
N LEU A 48 -7.82 -19.66 -11.11
CA LEU A 48 -6.72 -20.56 -11.51
C LEU A 48 -7.02 -22.05 -11.28
N GLU A 49 -8.28 -22.40 -11.01
CA GLU A 49 -8.71 -23.76 -10.70
C GLU A 49 -8.44 -24.73 -11.88
N ASP A 50 -8.65 -24.30 -13.12
CA ASP A 50 -8.38 -25.11 -14.32
C ASP A 50 -6.88 -25.42 -14.51
N ASP A 51 -5.99 -24.45 -14.24
CA ASP A 51 -4.53 -24.65 -14.26
C ASP A 51 -4.10 -25.67 -13.19
N LEU A 52 -4.65 -25.52 -11.97
CA LEU A 52 -4.38 -26.40 -10.84
C LEU A 52 -4.85 -27.85 -11.10
N GLN A 53 -6.03 -28.04 -11.69
CA GLN A 53 -6.53 -29.37 -12.07
C GLN A 53 -5.73 -29.96 -13.25
N THR A 54 -5.30 -29.14 -14.22
CA THR A 54 -4.49 -29.59 -15.36
C THR A 54 -3.10 -30.07 -14.91
N LEU A 55 -2.41 -29.30 -14.06
CA LEU A 55 -1.12 -29.67 -13.47
C LEU A 55 -1.22 -30.99 -12.68
N LYS A 56 -2.27 -31.14 -11.88
CA LYS A 56 -2.60 -32.35 -11.13
C LYS A 56 -2.88 -33.55 -12.04
N GLN A 57 -3.60 -33.35 -13.15
CA GLN A 57 -3.88 -34.41 -14.11
C GLN A 57 -2.59 -34.87 -14.81
N PHE A 58 -1.76 -33.95 -15.30
CA PHE A 58 -0.45 -34.29 -15.86
C PHE A 58 0.42 -35.09 -14.88
N ARG A 59 0.43 -34.72 -13.59
CA ARG A 59 1.17 -35.46 -12.57
C ARG A 59 0.61 -36.87 -12.32
N SER A 60 -0.70 -37.00 -12.25
CA SER A 60 -1.40 -38.30 -12.15
C SER A 60 -1.08 -39.23 -13.34
N ASP A 61 -1.02 -38.69 -14.56
CA ASP A 61 -0.65 -39.47 -15.75
C ASP A 61 0.84 -39.87 -15.77
N ILE A 62 1.72 -39.06 -15.17
CA ILE A 62 3.12 -39.42 -14.99
C ILE A 62 3.28 -40.57 -13.98
N GLU A 63 2.50 -40.56 -12.89
CA GLU A 63 2.47 -41.61 -11.85
C GLU A 63 2.03 -42.98 -12.38
N ARG A 64 1.07 -43.02 -13.32
CA ARG A 64 0.59 -44.26 -13.98
C ARG A 64 1.67 -45.02 -14.74
N GLY A 65 2.74 -44.33 -15.15
CA GLY A 65 3.92 -44.95 -15.77
C GLY A 65 3.75 -45.31 -17.26
N PRO A 66 4.70 -46.07 -17.83
CA PRO A 66 4.80 -46.28 -19.28
C PRO A 66 3.73 -47.20 -19.88
N ASN A 67 3.14 -48.11 -19.09
CA ASN A 67 2.37 -49.23 -19.64
C ASN A 67 0.96 -48.88 -20.15
N GLU A 68 0.44 -47.70 -19.81
CA GLU A 68 -0.95 -47.29 -20.13
C GLU A 68 -1.06 -46.36 -21.36
N SER A 69 0.07 -45.91 -21.91
CA SER A 69 0.11 -44.89 -22.97
C SER A 69 1.10 -45.26 -24.09
N SER A 70 0.84 -44.78 -25.31
CA SER A 70 1.80 -44.94 -26.41
C SER A 70 3.03 -44.04 -26.18
N LEU A 71 4.22 -44.48 -26.60
CA LEU A 71 5.46 -43.70 -26.42
C LEU A 71 5.38 -42.25 -26.96
N PRO A 72 4.73 -41.95 -28.10
CA PRO A 72 4.51 -40.57 -28.53
C PRO A 72 3.64 -39.75 -27.56
N ALA A 73 2.56 -40.33 -27.02
CA ALA A 73 1.72 -39.66 -26.03
C ALA A 73 2.47 -39.45 -24.70
N ARG A 74 3.28 -40.44 -24.27
CA ARG A 74 4.16 -40.34 -23.11
C ARG A 74 5.19 -39.20 -23.25
N ARG A 75 5.79 -39.07 -24.45
CA ARG A 75 6.68 -37.94 -24.81
C ARG A 75 5.96 -36.60 -24.66
N ASP A 76 4.78 -36.47 -25.25
CA ASP A 76 4.04 -35.20 -25.29
C ASP A 76 3.56 -34.77 -23.89
N LEU A 77 3.11 -35.73 -23.08
CA LEU A 77 2.82 -35.54 -21.65
C LEU A 77 4.04 -35.00 -20.89
N LEU A 78 5.23 -35.61 -21.07
CA LEU A 78 6.46 -35.19 -20.38
C LEU A 78 6.92 -33.79 -20.83
N GLN A 79 6.78 -33.45 -22.10
CA GLN A 79 7.09 -32.10 -22.62
C GLN A 79 6.13 -31.03 -22.06
N ASN A 80 4.82 -31.31 -22.04
CA ASN A 80 3.82 -30.37 -21.53
C ASN A 80 3.93 -30.20 -20.01
N TYR A 81 4.14 -31.29 -19.26
CA TYR A 81 4.37 -31.21 -17.82
C TYR A 81 5.67 -30.47 -17.49
N TYR A 82 6.74 -30.65 -18.27
CA TYR A 82 7.96 -29.86 -18.07
C TYR A 82 7.72 -28.34 -18.21
N LYS A 83 6.89 -27.92 -19.18
CA LYS A 83 6.48 -26.51 -19.34
C LYS A 83 5.63 -26.02 -18.17
N ALA A 84 4.67 -26.81 -17.73
CA ALA A 84 3.89 -26.52 -16.54
C ALA A 84 4.78 -26.37 -15.29
N LEU A 85 5.82 -27.21 -15.12
CA LEU A 85 6.80 -27.07 -14.05
C LEU A 85 7.67 -25.81 -14.19
N CYS A 86 7.98 -25.34 -15.41
CA CYS A 86 8.63 -24.03 -15.61
C CYS A 86 7.72 -22.87 -15.17
N ALA A 87 6.42 -22.94 -15.47
CA ALA A 87 5.45 -21.95 -14.99
C ALA A 87 5.38 -21.97 -13.45
N VAL A 88 5.26 -23.15 -12.84
CA VAL A 88 5.23 -23.31 -11.38
C VAL A 88 6.50 -22.78 -10.71
N GLU A 89 7.69 -23.15 -11.21
CA GLU A 89 9.00 -22.65 -10.71
C GLU A 89 9.06 -21.11 -10.66
N SER A 90 8.45 -20.44 -11.64
CA SER A 90 8.45 -18.98 -11.73
C SER A 90 7.48 -18.27 -10.78
N ARG A 91 6.46 -18.98 -10.26
CA ARG A 91 5.35 -18.38 -9.48
C ARG A 91 5.27 -18.84 -8.03
N PHE A 92 5.71 -20.06 -7.74
CA PHE A 92 5.56 -20.69 -6.43
C PHE A 92 6.92 -21.03 -5.83
N PRO A 93 7.32 -20.41 -4.70
CA PRO A 93 8.55 -20.79 -4.03
C PRO A 93 8.35 -22.11 -3.29
N ILE A 94 8.98 -23.18 -3.79
CA ILE A 94 8.95 -24.52 -3.18
C ILE A 94 10.35 -24.80 -2.61
N SER A 95 10.44 -24.82 -1.28
CA SER A 95 11.68 -25.04 -0.52
C SER A 95 11.35 -25.56 0.90
N PRO A 96 12.35 -25.89 1.74
CA PRO A 96 12.14 -26.22 3.15
C PRO A 96 11.74 -25.04 4.05
N ASP A 97 11.79 -23.79 3.58
CA ASP A 97 11.60 -22.59 4.41
C ASP A 97 10.13 -22.44 4.87
N GLN A 98 9.89 -21.74 5.98
CA GLN A 98 8.55 -21.66 6.57
C GLN A 98 7.57 -20.81 5.75
N ASP A 99 8.04 -19.73 5.13
CA ASP A 99 7.22 -18.85 4.27
C ASP A 99 7.01 -19.40 2.84
N HIS A 100 7.65 -20.54 2.54
CA HIS A 100 7.62 -21.21 1.24
C HIS A 100 6.77 -22.49 1.30
N ILE A 101 6.47 -23.11 0.14
CA ILE A 101 5.59 -24.29 0.05
C ILE A 101 6.34 -25.57 0.45
N ASN A 102 6.66 -25.66 1.74
CA ASN A 102 7.40 -26.76 2.37
C ASN A 102 6.63 -28.08 2.48
N SER A 103 5.31 -28.08 2.26
CA SER A 103 4.47 -29.29 2.29
C SER A 103 4.63 -30.20 1.05
N VAL A 104 5.27 -29.71 -0.03
CA VAL A 104 5.54 -30.50 -1.25
C VAL A 104 6.92 -31.15 -1.17
N THR A 105 6.98 -32.49 -1.19
CA THR A 105 8.24 -33.25 -1.29
C THR A 105 8.22 -34.17 -2.51
N PHE A 106 8.94 -33.78 -3.56
CA PHE A 106 9.12 -34.60 -4.75
C PHE A 106 10.01 -35.80 -4.42
N THR A 107 9.58 -37.02 -4.77
CA THR A 107 10.34 -38.25 -4.49
C THR A 107 10.42 -39.14 -5.72
N TRP A 108 11.64 -39.47 -6.15
CA TRP A 108 11.91 -40.26 -7.35
C TRP A 108 12.92 -41.38 -7.08
N TYR A 109 12.63 -42.55 -7.63
CA TYR A 109 13.53 -43.71 -7.61
C TYR A 109 14.59 -43.59 -8.70
N ASP A 110 15.74 -44.21 -8.45
CA ASP A 110 16.83 -44.32 -9.41
C ASP A 110 16.50 -45.35 -10.51
N ALA A 111 16.64 -44.95 -11.78
CA ALA A 111 16.28 -45.74 -12.96
C ALA A 111 17.07 -47.06 -13.11
N PHE A 112 18.34 -47.07 -12.72
CA PHE A 112 19.22 -48.23 -12.85
C PHE A 112 19.30 -49.03 -11.54
N LYS A 113 19.12 -48.37 -10.40
CA LYS A 113 19.19 -48.94 -9.06
C LYS A 113 17.93 -48.64 -8.23
N ASN A 114 16.77 -49.08 -8.74
CA ASN A 114 15.39 -48.95 -8.19
C ASN A 114 15.16 -49.07 -6.66
N LYS A 115 16.14 -49.52 -5.85
CA LYS A 115 16.10 -49.48 -4.38
C LYS A 115 16.53 -48.12 -3.80
N LEU A 116 17.27 -47.32 -4.56
CA LEU A 116 17.70 -45.97 -4.22
C LEU A 116 16.62 -44.97 -4.67
N LYS A 117 16.49 -43.87 -3.92
CA LYS A 117 15.59 -42.77 -4.23
C LYS A 117 16.16 -41.44 -3.74
N ALA A 118 15.82 -40.36 -4.43
CA ALA A 118 15.97 -38.99 -3.96
C ALA A 118 14.61 -38.49 -3.46
N ALA A 119 14.62 -37.66 -2.41
CA ALA A 119 13.45 -36.94 -1.93
C ALA A 119 13.85 -35.50 -1.58
N GLN A 120 13.18 -34.50 -2.16
CA GLN A 120 13.49 -33.08 -1.95
C GLN A 120 12.24 -32.21 -1.97
N GLN A 121 12.22 -31.17 -1.13
CA GLN A 121 11.31 -30.02 -1.25
C GLN A 121 11.87 -29.04 -2.30
N ASN A 122 12.10 -29.51 -3.53
CA ASN A 122 12.76 -28.74 -4.60
C ASN A 122 12.24 -29.19 -5.97
N ILE A 123 11.67 -28.26 -6.74
CA ILE A 123 11.09 -28.54 -8.06
C ILE A 123 12.12 -29.02 -9.08
N TYR A 124 13.41 -28.72 -8.90
CA TYR A 124 14.45 -29.18 -9.82
C TYR A 124 14.63 -30.70 -9.84
N LEU A 125 14.31 -31.42 -8.75
CA LEU A 125 14.32 -32.89 -8.77
C LEU A 125 13.22 -33.46 -9.66
N GLU A 126 12.02 -32.88 -9.61
CA GLU A 126 10.89 -33.25 -10.47
C GLU A 126 11.23 -32.95 -11.94
N LYS A 127 11.71 -31.72 -12.23
CA LYS A 127 12.13 -31.33 -13.58
C LYS A 127 13.26 -32.22 -14.12
N ALA A 128 14.23 -32.60 -13.29
CA ALA A 128 15.32 -33.48 -13.69
C ALA A 128 14.82 -34.89 -14.05
N ALA A 129 13.91 -35.46 -13.25
CA ALA A 129 13.35 -36.76 -13.51
C ALA A 129 12.42 -36.80 -14.74
N VAL A 130 11.65 -35.73 -14.97
CA VAL A 130 10.80 -35.57 -16.17
C VAL A 130 11.65 -35.49 -17.44
N LEU A 131 12.76 -34.72 -17.44
CA LEU A 131 13.70 -34.67 -18.56
C LEU A 131 14.42 -36.00 -18.80
N PHE A 132 14.82 -36.69 -17.73
CA PHE A 132 15.41 -38.03 -17.82
C PHE A 132 14.42 -39.01 -18.47
N ASN A 133 13.15 -39.00 -18.04
CA ASN A 133 12.11 -39.84 -18.64
C ASN A 133 11.82 -39.47 -20.10
N LEU A 134 11.90 -38.19 -20.48
CA LEU A 134 11.77 -37.76 -21.87
C LEU A 134 12.90 -38.37 -22.74
N GLY A 135 14.14 -38.35 -22.25
CA GLY A 135 15.27 -39.03 -22.88
C GLY A 135 15.08 -40.55 -22.95
N ALA A 136 14.53 -41.14 -21.88
CA ALA A 136 14.24 -42.57 -21.82
C ALA A 136 13.18 -43.01 -22.84
N VAL A 137 12.04 -42.32 -22.90
CA VAL A 137 10.98 -42.56 -23.89
C VAL A 137 11.52 -42.42 -25.31
N HIS A 138 12.31 -41.38 -25.60
CA HIS A 138 12.95 -41.24 -26.91
C HIS A 138 13.92 -42.40 -27.25
N SER A 139 14.65 -42.94 -26.27
CA SER A 139 15.49 -44.14 -26.48
C SER A 139 14.67 -45.40 -26.75
N GLN A 140 13.51 -45.55 -26.10
CA GLN A 140 12.59 -46.67 -26.29
C GLN A 140 11.91 -46.59 -27.65
N MET A 141 11.51 -45.38 -28.08
CA MET A 141 11.06 -45.12 -29.45
C MET A 141 12.14 -45.52 -30.47
N GLY A 142 13.39 -45.08 -30.24
CA GLY A 142 14.52 -45.40 -31.12
C GLY A 142 14.77 -46.89 -31.31
N LEU A 143 14.57 -47.70 -30.26
CA LEU A 143 14.67 -49.16 -30.31
C LEU A 143 13.45 -49.84 -30.96
N GLY A 144 12.27 -49.20 -30.94
CA GLY A 144 11.01 -49.76 -31.45
C GLY A 144 10.82 -49.68 -32.98
N PHE A 145 11.65 -48.93 -33.71
CA PHE A 145 11.57 -48.84 -35.17
C PHE A 145 12.29 -50.01 -35.88
N ASP A 146 11.70 -50.52 -36.97
CA ASP A 146 12.34 -51.57 -37.78
C ASP A 146 13.58 -51.07 -38.53
N ARG A 147 14.75 -51.35 -37.96
CA ARG A 147 16.06 -51.10 -38.58
C ARG A 147 16.35 -51.98 -39.81
N SER A 148 15.49 -52.93 -40.20
CA SER A 148 15.62 -53.57 -41.51
C SER A 148 15.27 -52.61 -42.65
N SER A 149 14.25 -51.77 -42.44
CA SER A 149 13.80 -50.73 -43.37
C SER A 149 14.69 -49.48 -43.39
N VAL A 150 14.71 -48.75 -44.52
CA VAL A 150 15.42 -47.46 -44.66
C VAL A 150 14.79 -46.39 -43.76
N GLU A 151 13.47 -46.34 -43.71
CA GLU A 151 12.74 -45.31 -42.95
C GLU A 151 12.79 -45.59 -41.44
N GLY A 152 12.70 -46.85 -41.01
CA GLY A 152 12.86 -47.20 -39.60
C GLY A 152 14.28 -46.91 -39.05
N ARG A 153 15.33 -47.08 -39.87
CA ARG A 153 16.67 -46.57 -39.50
C ARG A 153 16.72 -45.04 -39.37
N ARG A 154 16.00 -44.31 -40.24
CA ARG A 154 15.90 -42.84 -40.14
C ARG A 154 15.16 -42.42 -38.88
N GLN A 155 13.99 -42.99 -38.62
CA GLN A 155 13.14 -42.70 -37.45
C GLN A 155 13.83 -43.11 -36.13
N GLY A 156 14.53 -44.24 -36.12
CA GLY A 156 15.38 -44.67 -35.01
C GLY A 156 16.51 -43.68 -34.73
N SER A 157 17.26 -43.27 -35.76
CA SER A 157 18.33 -42.26 -35.63
C SER A 157 17.81 -40.92 -35.10
N HIS A 158 16.70 -40.41 -35.65
CA HIS A 158 16.05 -39.18 -35.18
C HIS A 158 15.59 -39.28 -33.71
N SER A 159 15.12 -40.44 -33.28
CA SER A 159 14.68 -40.66 -31.90
C SER A 159 15.85 -40.74 -30.92
N PHE A 160 16.98 -41.34 -31.30
CA PHE A 160 18.21 -41.30 -30.50
C PHE A 160 18.84 -39.89 -30.48
N ILE A 161 18.74 -39.11 -31.56
CA ILE A 161 19.09 -37.67 -31.58
C ILE A 161 18.25 -36.86 -30.58
N ALA A 162 16.95 -37.14 -30.50
CA ALA A 162 16.05 -36.53 -29.52
C ALA A 162 16.38 -36.97 -28.08
N ALA A 163 16.69 -38.25 -27.85
CA ALA A 163 17.14 -38.74 -26.55
C ALA A 163 18.43 -38.05 -26.10
N ALA A 164 19.42 -37.93 -26.99
CA ALA A 164 20.64 -37.17 -26.74
C ALA A 164 20.36 -35.70 -26.40
N GLY A 165 19.43 -35.05 -27.11
CA GLY A 165 18.98 -33.69 -26.83
C GLY A 165 18.37 -33.51 -25.44
N ALA A 166 17.53 -34.46 -25.00
CA ALA A 166 16.94 -34.43 -23.67
C ALA A 166 17.99 -34.59 -22.55
N PHE A 167 18.94 -35.51 -22.71
CA PHE A 167 20.03 -35.69 -21.74
C PHE A 167 21.04 -34.53 -21.73
N ALA A 168 21.36 -33.94 -22.89
CA ALA A 168 22.16 -32.72 -22.97
C ALA A 168 21.49 -31.54 -22.24
N PHE A 169 20.20 -31.32 -22.51
CA PHE A 169 19.42 -30.25 -21.88
C PHE A 169 19.28 -30.45 -20.36
N LEU A 170 19.07 -31.70 -19.90
CA LEU A 170 19.13 -32.07 -18.47
C LEU A 170 20.47 -31.70 -17.84
N ARG A 171 21.58 -32.15 -18.45
CA ARG A 171 22.96 -31.88 -17.99
C ARG A 171 23.21 -30.39 -17.81
N ASP A 172 22.89 -29.61 -18.84
CA ASP A 172 23.32 -28.22 -18.96
C ASP A 172 22.43 -27.22 -18.19
N ASN A 173 21.16 -27.56 -17.92
CA ASN A 173 20.19 -26.61 -17.35
C ASN A 173 19.61 -26.99 -15.98
N VAL A 174 19.54 -28.29 -15.63
CA VAL A 174 18.73 -28.77 -14.49
C VAL A 174 19.50 -29.68 -13.54
N ALA A 175 20.38 -30.56 -14.03
CA ALA A 175 21.07 -31.57 -13.21
C ALA A 175 21.85 -30.96 -12.02
N MET A 176 22.57 -29.86 -12.25
CA MET A 176 23.30 -29.15 -11.17
C MET A 176 22.35 -28.53 -10.13
N LYS A 177 21.18 -28.03 -10.54
CA LYS A 177 20.21 -27.46 -9.60
C LYS A 177 19.47 -28.54 -8.80
N ALA A 178 19.25 -29.71 -9.40
CA ALA A 178 18.70 -30.88 -8.73
C ALA A 178 19.69 -31.48 -7.71
N SER A 179 21.00 -31.35 -7.91
CA SER A 179 22.01 -31.87 -6.97
C SER A 179 22.22 -31.01 -5.71
N MET A 180 21.67 -29.79 -5.66
CA MET A 180 21.78 -28.89 -4.50
C MET A 180 20.89 -29.28 -3.30
N GLY A 181 19.94 -30.19 -3.48
CA GLY A 181 19.05 -30.63 -2.40
C GLY A 181 19.66 -31.72 -1.50
N SER A 182 18.96 -32.01 -0.38
CA SER A 182 19.42 -32.90 0.70
C SER A 182 19.56 -34.40 0.35
N SER A 183 19.16 -34.81 -0.86
CA SER A 183 19.20 -36.20 -1.31
C SER A 183 19.17 -36.27 -2.84
N ASN A 184 20.09 -37.01 -3.48
CA ASN A 184 20.21 -37.10 -4.93
C ASN A 184 20.43 -38.55 -5.41
N THR A 185 20.07 -38.86 -6.66
CA THR A 185 20.36 -40.14 -7.33
C THR A 185 21.38 -39.95 -8.46
N VAL A 186 22.17 -40.98 -8.75
CA VAL A 186 23.29 -40.86 -9.72
C VAL A 186 22.77 -40.74 -11.14
N ASP A 187 21.63 -41.34 -11.45
CA ASP A 187 21.02 -41.33 -12.78
C ASP A 187 20.73 -39.92 -13.36
N VAL A 188 20.40 -38.93 -12.52
CA VAL A 188 20.15 -37.53 -12.92
C VAL A 188 21.34 -36.60 -12.73
N SER A 189 22.53 -37.14 -12.42
CA SER A 189 23.77 -36.36 -12.30
C SER A 189 24.26 -35.79 -13.64
N VAL A 190 25.11 -34.76 -13.59
CA VAL A 190 25.74 -34.12 -14.76
C VAL A 190 26.57 -35.15 -15.54
N GLU A 191 27.29 -36.02 -14.82
CA GLU A 191 28.13 -37.08 -15.34
C GLU A 191 27.28 -38.15 -16.05
N CYS A 192 26.19 -38.60 -15.42
CA CYS A 192 25.31 -39.60 -16.00
C CYS A 192 24.59 -39.06 -17.24
N ALA A 193 24.00 -37.88 -17.15
CA ALA A 193 23.33 -37.24 -18.29
C ALA A 193 24.31 -37.04 -19.48
N GLY A 194 25.52 -36.54 -19.22
CA GLY A 194 26.56 -36.38 -20.24
C GLY A 194 27.11 -37.69 -20.82
N MET A 195 27.01 -38.81 -20.11
CA MET A 195 27.31 -40.16 -20.60
C MET A 195 26.17 -40.72 -21.45
N LEU A 196 24.91 -40.58 -20.99
CA LEU A 196 23.72 -41.06 -21.69
C LEU A 196 23.52 -40.33 -23.04
N GLU A 197 23.80 -39.03 -23.09
CA GLU A 197 23.85 -38.26 -24.35
C GLU A 197 24.80 -38.91 -25.37
N ARG A 198 26.04 -39.21 -24.97
CA ARG A 198 27.06 -39.83 -25.84
C ARG A 198 26.65 -41.21 -26.33
N LEU A 199 26.08 -42.03 -25.44
CA LEU A 199 25.54 -43.34 -25.79
C LEU A 199 24.40 -43.23 -26.81
N MET A 200 23.50 -42.25 -26.65
CA MET A 200 22.43 -41.99 -27.62
C MET A 200 22.96 -41.45 -28.94
N LEU A 201 23.99 -40.58 -28.96
CA LEU A 201 24.67 -40.16 -30.20
C LEU A 201 25.36 -41.34 -30.91
N ALA A 202 26.00 -42.25 -30.16
CA ALA A 202 26.60 -43.45 -30.72
C ALA A 202 25.56 -44.33 -31.43
N GLN A 203 24.42 -44.59 -30.78
CA GLN A 203 23.31 -45.35 -31.37
C GLN A 203 22.64 -44.61 -32.54
N ALA A 204 22.54 -43.28 -32.49
CA ALA A 204 22.01 -42.48 -33.58
C ALA A 204 22.91 -42.54 -34.83
N GLN A 205 24.23 -42.41 -34.64
CA GLN A 205 25.24 -42.52 -35.71
C GLN A 205 25.34 -43.97 -36.23
N GLU A 206 25.11 -44.99 -35.38
CA GLU A 206 25.05 -46.40 -35.81
C GLU A 206 23.87 -46.64 -36.78
N CYS A 207 22.68 -46.11 -36.49
CA CYS A 207 21.56 -46.11 -37.45
C CYS A 207 21.91 -45.39 -38.77
N VAL A 208 22.71 -44.32 -38.73
CA VAL A 208 23.20 -43.64 -39.94
C VAL A 208 24.23 -44.50 -40.69
N PHE A 209 25.11 -45.20 -39.98
CA PHE A 209 26.07 -46.14 -40.57
C PHE A 209 25.35 -47.29 -41.29
N GLU A 210 24.43 -47.98 -40.61
CA GLU A 210 23.59 -49.03 -41.21
C GLU A 210 22.88 -48.51 -42.49
N ASN A 211 22.38 -47.27 -42.46
CA ASN A 211 21.75 -46.62 -43.61
C ASN A 211 22.75 -46.24 -44.73
N SER A 212 23.99 -45.88 -44.38
CA SER A 212 25.07 -45.63 -45.34
C SER A 212 25.45 -46.90 -46.10
N ILE A 213 25.58 -48.03 -45.40
CA ILE A 213 25.80 -49.34 -46.03
C ILE A 213 24.64 -49.70 -46.96
N ALA A 214 23.40 -49.57 -46.48
CA ALA A 214 22.20 -49.93 -47.24
C ALA A 214 21.96 -49.06 -48.48
N LYS A 215 22.52 -47.85 -48.53
CA LYS A 215 22.48 -46.95 -49.70
C LYS A 215 23.56 -47.24 -50.75
N GLY A 216 24.53 -48.10 -50.46
CA GLY A 216 25.66 -48.36 -51.36
C GLY A 216 26.69 -47.22 -51.41
N ASN A 217 26.82 -46.43 -50.33
CA ASN A 217 27.89 -45.43 -50.23
C ASN A 217 29.27 -46.10 -50.30
N THR A 218 30.27 -45.37 -50.81
CA THR A 218 31.63 -45.91 -50.99
C THR A 218 32.26 -46.39 -49.68
N PRO A 219 33.20 -47.36 -49.71
CA PRO A 219 33.82 -47.89 -48.49
C PRO A 219 34.46 -46.80 -47.62
N GLY A 220 35.15 -45.83 -48.24
CA GLY A 220 35.75 -44.68 -47.55
C GLY A 220 34.77 -43.76 -46.81
N VAL A 221 33.60 -43.49 -47.38
CA VAL A 221 32.53 -42.74 -46.70
C VAL A 221 32.01 -43.54 -45.51
N CYS A 222 31.80 -44.84 -45.70
CA CYS A 222 31.32 -45.73 -44.65
C CYS A 222 32.35 -45.88 -43.52
N ALA A 223 33.65 -45.91 -43.81
CA ALA A 223 34.72 -45.92 -42.83
C ALA A 223 34.70 -44.68 -41.94
N LYS A 224 34.54 -43.48 -42.53
CA LYS A 224 34.47 -42.20 -41.80
C LYS A 224 33.26 -42.11 -40.87
N ILE A 225 32.10 -42.60 -41.33
CA ILE A 225 30.88 -42.66 -40.53
C ILE A 225 31.05 -43.68 -39.39
N SER A 226 31.62 -44.86 -39.68
CA SER A 226 31.90 -45.93 -38.71
C SER A 226 32.87 -45.48 -37.61
N ARG A 227 33.97 -44.80 -37.96
CA ARG A 227 34.94 -44.31 -36.97
C ARG A 227 34.30 -43.37 -35.96
N GLN A 228 33.34 -42.54 -36.40
CA GLN A 228 32.58 -41.67 -35.49
C GLN A 228 31.64 -42.45 -34.56
N VAL A 229 31.03 -43.56 -35.01
CA VAL A 229 30.27 -44.46 -34.12
C VAL A 229 31.20 -44.98 -33.02
N GLY A 230 32.40 -45.44 -33.40
CA GLY A 230 33.44 -45.87 -32.47
C GLY A 230 33.82 -44.80 -31.45
N LEU A 231 34.11 -43.57 -31.91
CA LEU A 231 34.44 -42.42 -31.05
C LEU A 231 33.34 -42.11 -30.01
N PHE A 232 32.07 -42.07 -30.40
CA PHE A 232 30.99 -41.81 -29.43
C PHE A 232 30.85 -42.93 -28.38
N TYR A 233 31.05 -44.20 -28.76
CA TYR A 233 31.12 -45.30 -27.79
C TYR A 233 32.40 -45.25 -26.93
N GLU A 234 33.54 -44.77 -27.45
CA GLU A 234 34.78 -44.55 -26.69
C GLU A 234 34.60 -43.44 -25.63
N GLU A 235 33.96 -42.31 -25.98
CA GLU A 235 33.63 -41.25 -25.01
C GLU A 235 32.64 -41.73 -23.94
N ALA A 236 31.60 -42.49 -24.33
CA ALA A 236 30.66 -43.08 -23.39
C ALA A 236 31.34 -44.11 -22.46
N LEU A 237 32.28 -44.90 -22.98
CA LEU A 237 33.09 -45.85 -22.20
C LEU A 237 34.01 -45.12 -21.21
N ALA A 238 34.64 -44.02 -21.63
CA ALA A 238 35.50 -43.22 -20.77
C ALA A 238 34.71 -42.67 -19.57
N ALA A 239 33.52 -42.12 -19.81
CA ALA A 239 32.63 -41.66 -18.74
C ALA A 239 32.15 -42.82 -17.83
N LEU A 240 31.73 -43.96 -18.40
CA LEU A 240 31.29 -45.14 -17.63
C LEU A 240 32.37 -45.75 -16.72
N ASN A 241 33.66 -45.55 -17.01
CA ASN A 241 34.75 -46.05 -16.19
C ASN A 241 35.16 -45.12 -15.03
N VAL A 242 34.62 -43.90 -14.97
CA VAL A 242 34.88 -42.93 -13.89
C VAL A 242 33.83 -43.07 -12.78
N ALA A 243 34.20 -42.77 -11.53
CA ALA A 243 33.27 -42.75 -10.41
C ALA A 243 32.42 -41.47 -10.44
N PRO A 244 31.12 -41.50 -10.09
CA PRO A 244 30.38 -42.63 -9.50
C PRO A 244 29.85 -43.66 -10.52
N LEU A 245 29.90 -43.39 -11.82
CA LEU A 245 29.21 -44.20 -12.84
C LEU A 245 29.71 -45.66 -12.87
N ASN A 246 31.01 -45.88 -12.66
CA ASN A 246 31.63 -47.21 -12.65
C ASN A 246 31.17 -48.16 -11.51
N GLN A 247 30.56 -47.60 -10.46
CA GLN A 247 29.91 -48.35 -9.37
C GLN A 247 28.39 -48.41 -9.53
N HIS A 248 27.84 -47.51 -10.35
CA HIS A 248 26.41 -47.34 -10.55
C HIS A 248 25.86 -48.25 -11.66
N PHE A 249 26.55 -48.37 -12.80
CA PHE A 249 26.11 -49.20 -13.92
C PHE A 249 26.54 -50.66 -13.78
N ASP A 250 25.69 -51.58 -14.24
CA ASP A 250 26.02 -53.01 -14.25
C ASP A 250 27.08 -53.34 -15.30
N LYS A 251 27.99 -54.28 -14.99
CA LYS A 251 29.15 -54.61 -15.83
C LYS A 251 28.81 -55.04 -17.27
N ALA A 252 27.57 -55.47 -17.52
CA ALA A 252 27.06 -55.75 -18.87
C ALA A 252 26.94 -54.50 -19.75
N TRP A 253 26.71 -53.31 -19.18
CA TRP A 253 26.73 -52.03 -19.92
C TRP A 253 28.16 -51.69 -20.36
N LEU A 254 29.13 -51.79 -19.45
CA LEU A 254 30.55 -51.56 -19.77
C LEU A 254 31.00 -52.55 -20.87
N ALA A 255 30.66 -53.83 -20.75
CA ALA A 255 30.91 -54.83 -21.79
C ALA A 255 30.27 -54.48 -23.15
N HIS A 256 29.00 -54.06 -23.15
CA HIS A 256 28.30 -53.66 -24.38
C HIS A 256 29.00 -52.47 -25.07
N VAL A 257 29.25 -51.39 -24.33
CA VAL A 257 29.84 -50.15 -24.86
C VAL A 257 31.28 -50.37 -25.32
N GLN A 258 32.08 -51.15 -24.58
CA GLN A 258 33.45 -51.51 -24.96
C GLN A 258 33.51 -52.34 -26.25
N LEU A 259 32.65 -53.36 -26.37
CA LEU A 259 32.58 -54.20 -27.58
C LEU A 259 32.05 -53.41 -28.78
N LYS A 260 31.12 -52.48 -28.58
CA LYS A 260 30.64 -51.55 -29.62
C LYS A 260 31.73 -50.60 -30.12
N ALA A 261 32.48 -49.95 -29.22
CA ALA A 261 33.60 -49.09 -29.57
C ALA A 261 34.60 -49.83 -30.47
N SER A 262 35.01 -51.03 -30.05
CA SER A 262 35.99 -51.85 -30.77
C SER A 262 35.45 -52.40 -32.10
N LEU A 263 34.16 -52.79 -32.14
CA LEU A 263 33.46 -53.19 -33.36
C LEU A 263 33.49 -52.08 -34.42
N PHE A 264 33.14 -50.85 -34.05
CA PHE A 264 33.08 -49.74 -35.00
C PHE A 264 34.46 -49.15 -35.37
N TYR A 265 35.47 -49.29 -34.50
CA TYR A 265 36.86 -49.08 -34.90
C TYR A 265 37.33 -50.10 -35.95
N ALA A 266 37.07 -51.40 -35.73
CA ALA A 266 37.47 -52.46 -36.66
C ALA A 266 36.69 -52.39 -37.99
N GLU A 267 35.39 -52.07 -37.95
CA GLU A 267 34.56 -51.86 -39.14
C GLU A 267 35.09 -50.66 -39.95
N ALA A 268 35.57 -49.59 -39.28
CA ALA A 268 36.23 -48.48 -39.96
C ALA A 268 37.56 -48.90 -40.61
N CYS A 269 38.38 -49.71 -39.92
CA CYS A 269 39.61 -50.27 -40.48
C CYS A 269 39.32 -51.16 -41.72
N TYR A 270 38.34 -52.05 -41.63
CA TYR A 270 37.91 -52.94 -42.70
C TYR A 270 37.37 -52.16 -43.91
N ARG A 271 36.47 -51.20 -43.70
CA ARG A 271 35.92 -50.37 -44.77
C ARG A 271 36.97 -49.49 -45.45
N TYR A 272 37.95 -48.98 -44.70
CA TYR A 272 39.05 -48.22 -45.29
C TYR A 272 40.04 -49.11 -46.03
N SER A 273 40.24 -50.36 -45.59
CA SER A 273 41.05 -51.36 -46.31
C SER A 273 40.57 -51.55 -47.76
N LEU A 274 39.26 -51.58 -47.98
CA LEU A 274 38.68 -51.70 -49.32
C LEU A 274 39.00 -50.48 -50.21
N GLU A 275 39.01 -49.26 -49.66
CA GLU A 275 39.41 -48.04 -50.40
C GLU A 275 40.92 -48.02 -50.69
N LEU A 276 41.75 -48.50 -49.77
CA LEU A 276 43.21 -48.64 -49.96
C LEU A 276 43.51 -49.70 -51.03
N HIS A 277 42.76 -50.79 -51.05
CA HIS A 277 42.87 -51.86 -52.05
C HIS A 277 42.53 -51.37 -53.46
N GLU A 278 41.48 -50.56 -53.60
CA GLU A 278 41.10 -49.89 -54.86
C GLU A 278 42.17 -48.90 -55.39
N LYS A 279 43.13 -48.50 -54.55
CA LYS A 279 44.26 -47.59 -54.88
C LYS A 279 45.63 -48.28 -54.92
N GLU A 280 45.67 -49.60 -54.72
CA GLU A 280 46.91 -50.38 -54.58
C GLU A 280 47.81 -49.97 -53.38
N GLU A 281 47.24 -49.32 -52.35
CA GLU A 281 47.94 -48.91 -51.11
C GLU A 281 48.09 -50.08 -50.11
N ILE A 282 48.47 -51.27 -50.61
CA ILE A 282 48.35 -52.58 -49.94
C ILE A 282 49.16 -52.65 -48.62
N ALA A 283 50.30 -51.96 -48.52
CA ALA A 283 51.05 -51.89 -47.28
C ALA A 283 50.23 -51.29 -46.12
N GLU A 284 49.49 -50.20 -46.37
CA GLU A 284 48.62 -49.63 -45.35
C GLU A 284 47.38 -50.52 -45.14
N GLU A 285 46.82 -51.12 -46.19
CA GLU A 285 45.70 -52.08 -46.09
C GLU A 285 45.98 -53.17 -45.04
N ILE A 286 47.13 -53.84 -45.15
CA ILE A 286 47.58 -54.90 -44.24
C ILE A 286 47.72 -54.36 -42.80
N ALA A 287 48.27 -53.15 -42.63
CA ALA A 287 48.47 -52.54 -41.32
C ALA A 287 47.15 -52.12 -40.66
N ARG A 288 46.18 -51.61 -41.43
CA ARG A 288 44.82 -51.27 -40.99
C ARG A 288 44.05 -52.52 -40.57
N LEU A 289 44.04 -53.57 -41.40
CA LEU A 289 43.34 -54.82 -41.12
C LEU A 289 43.90 -55.50 -39.86
N LYS A 290 45.24 -55.58 -39.70
CA LYS A 290 45.87 -56.07 -38.46
C LYS A 290 45.46 -55.25 -37.24
N SER A 291 45.39 -53.92 -37.35
CA SER A 291 44.96 -53.04 -36.25
C SER A 291 43.50 -53.30 -35.85
N GLY A 292 42.60 -53.47 -36.82
CA GLY A 292 41.19 -53.79 -36.58
C GLY A 292 40.99 -55.15 -35.93
N VAL A 293 41.61 -56.22 -36.47
CA VAL A 293 41.51 -57.58 -35.92
C VAL A 293 42.07 -57.65 -34.50
N ASN A 294 43.23 -57.04 -34.24
CA ASN A 294 43.79 -56.98 -32.89
C ASN A 294 42.86 -56.29 -31.89
N ALA A 295 42.20 -55.19 -32.29
CA ALA A 295 41.24 -54.48 -31.45
C ALA A 295 40.01 -55.36 -31.09
N LEU A 296 39.47 -56.13 -32.05
CA LEU A 296 38.39 -57.08 -31.77
C LEU A 296 38.82 -58.19 -30.80
N SER A 297 39.99 -58.79 -31.05
CA SER A 297 40.52 -59.87 -30.23
C SER A 297 40.86 -59.42 -28.79
N GLU A 298 41.45 -58.24 -28.58
CA GLU A 298 41.69 -57.71 -27.23
C GLU A 298 40.40 -57.28 -26.53
N ALA A 299 39.44 -56.67 -27.23
CA ALA A 299 38.13 -56.36 -26.66
C ALA A 299 37.39 -57.62 -26.21
N ARG A 300 37.46 -58.71 -26.99
CA ARG A 300 36.87 -60.01 -26.65
C ARG A 300 37.53 -60.65 -25.41
N LYS A 301 38.84 -60.47 -25.20
CA LYS A 301 39.56 -60.95 -24.00
C LYS A 301 39.26 -60.12 -22.74
N THR A 302 39.13 -58.80 -22.89
CA THR A 302 39.04 -57.86 -21.77
C THR A 302 37.59 -57.51 -21.37
N SER A 303 36.61 -57.76 -22.24
CA SER A 303 35.20 -57.51 -21.96
C SER A 303 34.68 -58.31 -20.74
N PRO A 304 33.97 -57.67 -19.79
CA PRO A 304 33.29 -58.38 -18.70
C PRO A 304 32.31 -59.46 -19.18
N ARG A 305 32.17 -60.54 -18.40
CA ARG A 305 31.14 -61.57 -18.61
C ARG A 305 29.74 -60.92 -18.55
N GLY A 306 28.96 -61.05 -19.63
CA GLY A 306 27.63 -60.43 -19.75
C GLY A 306 27.32 -59.80 -21.12
N ALA A 307 28.26 -59.84 -22.07
CA ALA A 307 28.04 -59.34 -23.43
C ALA A 307 26.86 -60.04 -24.17
N PRO A 308 26.03 -59.31 -24.96
CA PRO A 308 24.99 -59.92 -25.77
C PRO A 308 25.54 -60.81 -26.89
N GLN A 309 25.01 -62.02 -27.06
CA GLN A 309 25.50 -62.98 -28.07
C GLN A 309 25.49 -62.39 -29.49
N GLN A 310 24.41 -61.71 -29.89
CA GLN A 310 24.30 -61.05 -31.21
C GLN A 310 25.44 -60.03 -31.50
N LEU A 311 26.03 -59.44 -30.46
CA LEU A 311 27.18 -58.54 -30.60
C LEU A 311 28.50 -59.32 -30.76
N LEU A 312 28.63 -60.46 -30.07
CA LEU A 312 29.75 -61.40 -30.24
C LEU A 312 29.70 -62.07 -31.62
N ASP A 313 28.51 -62.39 -32.14
CA ASP A 313 28.27 -62.92 -33.48
C ASP A 313 28.71 -61.90 -34.54
N ALA A 314 28.28 -60.64 -34.40
CA ALA A 314 28.67 -59.54 -35.30
C ALA A 314 30.19 -59.32 -35.33
N ILE A 315 30.83 -59.28 -34.16
CA ILE A 315 32.29 -59.18 -34.03
C ILE A 315 32.97 -60.37 -34.73
N THR A 316 32.50 -61.60 -34.51
CA THR A 316 33.09 -62.82 -35.10
C THR A 316 32.94 -62.84 -36.62
N LYS A 317 31.82 -62.35 -37.16
CA LYS A 317 31.59 -62.21 -38.60
C LYS A 317 32.52 -61.16 -39.23
N LEU A 318 32.73 -60.03 -38.57
CA LEU A 318 33.67 -59.00 -39.04
C LEU A 318 35.12 -59.45 -38.94
N GLU A 319 35.50 -60.13 -37.86
CA GLU A 319 36.83 -60.69 -37.64
C GLU A 319 37.16 -61.73 -38.72
N ALA A 320 36.21 -62.61 -39.08
CA ALA A 320 36.37 -63.54 -40.20
C ALA A 320 36.54 -62.83 -41.56
N SER A 321 35.72 -61.80 -41.83
CA SER A 321 35.78 -61.04 -43.09
C SER A 321 37.09 -60.24 -43.21
N SER A 322 37.57 -59.69 -42.09
CA SER A 322 38.81 -58.93 -42.01
C SER A 322 40.04 -59.81 -42.17
N ASN A 323 40.04 -61.02 -41.58
CA ASN A 323 41.12 -61.99 -41.76
C ASN A 323 41.20 -62.52 -43.20
N LEU A 324 40.07 -62.77 -43.86
CA LEU A 324 40.05 -63.19 -45.27
C LEU A 324 40.69 -62.13 -46.19
N ASN A 325 40.35 -60.86 -46.01
CA ASN A 325 40.99 -59.77 -46.76
C ASN A 325 42.47 -59.61 -46.37
N LEU A 326 42.82 -59.79 -45.10
CA LEU A 326 44.20 -59.68 -44.62
C LEU A 326 45.10 -60.77 -45.22
N GLU A 327 44.64 -62.03 -45.28
CA GLU A 327 45.35 -63.13 -45.95
C GLU A 327 45.52 -62.86 -47.45
N LYS A 328 44.48 -62.31 -48.11
CA LYS A 328 44.56 -61.90 -49.52
C LYS A 328 45.63 -60.81 -49.72
N ALA A 329 45.53 -59.70 -48.99
CA ALA A 329 46.41 -58.55 -49.11
C ALA A 329 47.87 -58.90 -48.80
N ILE A 330 48.14 -59.71 -47.75
CA ILE A 330 49.49 -60.23 -47.47
C ILE A 330 50.00 -61.06 -48.65
N LYS A 331 49.21 -62.02 -49.13
CA LYS A 331 49.60 -62.91 -50.24
C LYS A 331 49.86 -62.17 -51.55
N GLU A 332 49.17 -61.06 -51.80
CA GLU A 332 49.38 -60.20 -52.97
C GLU A 332 50.57 -59.26 -52.78
N ASN A 333 50.77 -58.71 -51.58
CA ASN A 333 51.98 -57.95 -51.25
C ASN A 333 53.25 -58.80 -51.36
N ASP A 334 53.27 -59.99 -50.77
CA ASP A 334 54.43 -60.89 -50.75
C ASP A 334 54.77 -61.49 -52.13
N ARG A 335 53.96 -61.23 -53.16
CA ARG A 335 54.11 -61.81 -54.51
C ARG A 335 54.09 -60.81 -55.67
N VAL A 336 53.56 -59.60 -55.46
CA VAL A 336 53.34 -58.59 -56.51
C VAL A 336 53.90 -57.24 -56.08
N TYR A 337 53.35 -56.66 -55.00
CA TYR A 337 53.64 -55.26 -54.62
C TYR A 337 54.94 -55.08 -53.82
N LEU A 338 55.34 -56.10 -53.04
CA LEU A 338 56.55 -56.18 -52.22
C LEU A 338 56.79 -54.95 -51.30
N MET A 339 55.70 -54.28 -50.90
CA MET A 339 55.78 -53.05 -50.10
C MET A 339 56.04 -53.38 -48.64
N ARG A 340 56.79 -52.49 -47.97
CA ARG A 340 57.07 -52.60 -46.53
C ARG A 340 55.85 -52.16 -45.72
N VAL A 341 55.16 -53.12 -45.10
CA VAL A 341 54.05 -52.86 -44.17
C VAL A 341 54.53 -51.95 -43.01
N PRO A 342 53.89 -50.78 -42.78
CA PRO A 342 54.25 -49.87 -41.70
C PRO A 342 53.79 -50.40 -40.33
N PRO A 343 54.45 -50.01 -39.22
CA PRO A 343 53.95 -50.27 -37.88
C PRO A 343 52.66 -49.48 -37.62
N ALA A 344 51.74 -50.05 -36.82
CA ALA A 344 50.45 -49.42 -36.51
C ALA A 344 50.59 -48.02 -35.88
N SER A 345 51.69 -47.76 -35.17
CA SER A 345 52.01 -46.47 -34.55
C SER A 345 52.44 -45.36 -35.51
N SER A 346 52.72 -45.67 -36.79
CA SER A 346 53.01 -44.67 -37.82
C SER A 346 51.86 -44.48 -38.82
N LEU A 347 50.70 -45.08 -38.58
CA LEU A 347 49.51 -44.87 -39.40
C LEU A 347 48.84 -43.53 -39.02
N PRO A 348 48.37 -42.73 -40.00
CA PRO A 348 47.60 -41.54 -39.68
C PRO A 348 46.27 -41.93 -39.00
N PRO A 349 45.70 -41.09 -38.10
CA PRO A 349 44.39 -41.35 -37.51
C PRO A 349 43.31 -41.56 -38.58
N LEU A 350 42.41 -42.53 -38.37
CA LEU A 350 41.25 -42.69 -39.25
C LEU A 350 40.37 -41.44 -39.17
N ALA A 351 40.12 -40.82 -40.31
CA ALA A 351 39.18 -39.69 -40.40
C ALA A 351 37.78 -40.12 -39.93
N ALA A 352 37.11 -39.24 -39.19
CA ALA A 352 35.76 -39.45 -38.67
C ALA A 352 34.81 -38.37 -39.20
N PHE A 353 33.52 -38.68 -39.28
CA PHE A 353 32.51 -37.71 -39.73
C PHE A 353 31.17 -37.91 -39.02
N SER A 354 30.78 -36.95 -38.18
CA SER A 354 29.46 -36.97 -37.52
C SER A 354 28.37 -36.43 -38.41
N LEU A 355 27.32 -37.23 -38.58
CA LEU A 355 26.05 -36.86 -39.19
C LEU A 355 24.96 -36.60 -38.15
N VAL A 356 25.29 -36.76 -36.86
CA VAL A 356 24.38 -36.55 -35.73
C VAL A 356 24.92 -35.50 -34.76
N LYS A 357 24.00 -34.80 -34.09
CA LYS A 357 24.23 -33.88 -32.97
C LYS A 357 23.02 -33.99 -32.02
N PRO A 358 23.13 -33.61 -30.73
CA PRO A 358 21.97 -33.54 -29.85
C PRO A 358 20.89 -32.62 -30.42
N MET A 359 19.62 -33.01 -30.30
CA MET A 359 18.49 -32.15 -30.64
C MET A 359 18.46 -30.92 -29.73
N GLN A 360 18.31 -29.72 -30.31
CA GLN A 360 18.12 -28.50 -29.53
C GLN A 360 16.74 -28.53 -28.88
N MET A 361 16.70 -28.70 -27.56
CA MET A 361 15.44 -28.81 -26.81
C MET A 361 14.83 -27.47 -26.42
N ASN A 362 15.54 -26.35 -26.61
CA ASN A 362 15.08 -25.02 -26.22
C ASN A 362 13.71 -24.67 -26.82
N ASP A 363 13.52 -24.83 -28.14
CA ASP A 363 12.26 -24.52 -28.82
C ASP A 363 11.13 -25.51 -28.48
N ILE A 364 11.50 -26.75 -28.16
CA ILE A 364 10.57 -27.85 -27.85
C ILE A 364 10.02 -27.70 -26.43
N LEU A 365 10.88 -27.32 -25.48
CA LEU A 365 10.60 -27.15 -24.06
C LEU A 365 10.34 -25.69 -23.66
N ASP A 366 10.27 -24.78 -24.63
CA ASP A 366 9.93 -23.37 -24.45
C ASP A 366 8.62 -23.21 -23.68
N ALA A 367 8.70 -22.54 -22.53
CA ALA A 367 7.57 -22.20 -21.66
C ALA A 367 7.24 -20.70 -21.69
N SER A 368 7.92 -19.88 -22.51
CA SER A 368 7.62 -18.43 -22.62
C SER A 368 6.22 -18.11 -23.13
N LYS A 369 5.60 -19.09 -23.80
CA LYS A 369 4.22 -19.03 -24.32
C LYS A 369 3.20 -19.68 -23.38
N GLU A 370 3.66 -20.29 -22.28
CA GLU A 370 2.80 -20.95 -21.32
C GLU A 370 2.02 -19.91 -20.50
N LYS A 371 0.71 -20.13 -20.32
CA LYS A 371 -0.17 -19.15 -19.67
C LYS A 371 -0.64 -19.58 -18.29
N MET A 372 -0.32 -20.81 -17.88
CA MET A 372 -0.61 -21.29 -16.53
C MET A 372 -0.08 -20.32 -15.46
N PHE A 373 -0.94 -19.97 -14.50
CA PHE A 373 -0.60 -19.08 -13.38
C PHE A 373 -0.13 -17.67 -13.80
N SER A 374 -0.48 -17.23 -15.01
CA SER A 374 0.01 -15.95 -15.58
C SER A 374 -0.42 -14.70 -14.79
N SER A 375 -1.55 -14.75 -14.09
CA SER A 375 -2.02 -13.69 -13.18
C SER A 375 -1.28 -13.62 -11.84
N LEU A 376 -0.59 -14.69 -11.42
CA LEU A 376 0.24 -14.65 -10.22
C LEU A 376 1.50 -13.83 -10.51
N VAL A 377 1.73 -12.79 -9.73
CA VAL A 377 2.99 -12.04 -9.73
C VAL A 377 4.03 -12.84 -8.93
N PRO A 378 5.22 -13.14 -9.47
CA PRO A 378 6.31 -13.76 -8.72
C PRO A 378 6.67 -12.91 -7.48
N ASP A 379 6.94 -13.55 -6.34
CA ASP A 379 7.34 -12.87 -5.11
C ASP A 379 8.54 -11.91 -5.30
N ASN A 380 9.56 -12.35 -6.05
CA ASN A 380 10.70 -11.51 -6.44
C ASN A 380 10.30 -10.27 -7.27
N SER A 381 9.24 -10.36 -8.09
CA SER A 381 8.70 -9.23 -8.86
C SER A 381 7.80 -8.34 -8.01
N ALA A 382 7.07 -8.90 -7.04
CA ALA A 382 6.26 -8.14 -6.09
C ALA A 382 7.15 -7.29 -5.15
N LYS A 383 8.17 -7.91 -4.54
CA LYS A 383 9.18 -7.22 -3.71
C LYS A 383 9.94 -6.13 -4.49
N ALA A 384 10.27 -6.40 -5.75
CA ALA A 384 10.88 -5.41 -6.64
C ALA A 384 9.93 -4.26 -6.97
N LEU A 385 8.66 -4.52 -7.23
CA LEU A 385 7.64 -3.49 -7.46
C LEU A 385 7.45 -2.61 -6.22
N SER A 386 7.37 -3.19 -5.01
CA SER A 386 7.29 -2.42 -3.76
C SER A 386 8.48 -1.49 -3.57
N ARG A 387 9.72 -1.98 -3.79
CA ARG A 387 10.94 -1.15 -3.73
C ARG A 387 10.92 -0.01 -4.75
N TYR A 388 10.42 -0.26 -5.96
CA TYR A 388 10.29 0.79 -6.98
C TYR A 388 9.25 1.85 -6.58
N THR A 389 8.08 1.43 -6.08
CA THR A 389 7.03 2.36 -5.60
C THR A 389 7.55 3.23 -4.46
N GLU A 390 8.34 2.68 -3.54
CA GLU A 390 9.00 3.44 -2.47
C GLU A 390 9.96 4.51 -3.04
N MET A 391 10.79 4.15 -4.03
CA MET A 391 11.70 5.10 -4.69
C MET A 391 10.96 6.21 -5.48
N VAL A 392 9.83 5.88 -6.13
CA VAL A 392 8.98 6.87 -6.81
C VAL A 392 8.29 7.80 -5.80
N ASP A 393 7.85 7.26 -4.66
CA ASP A 393 7.19 8.03 -3.62
C ASP A 393 8.16 8.96 -2.90
N ASP A 394 9.43 8.58 -2.74
CA ASP A 394 10.50 9.46 -2.27
C ASP A 394 10.74 10.65 -3.21
N VAL A 395 10.80 10.41 -4.52
CA VAL A 395 10.95 11.49 -5.52
C VAL A 395 9.76 12.46 -5.44
N ILE A 396 8.53 11.93 -5.46
CA ILE A 396 7.32 12.75 -5.47
C ILE A 396 7.16 13.52 -4.15
N ARG A 397 7.42 12.88 -3.00
CA ARG A 397 7.45 13.55 -1.69
C ARG A 397 8.45 14.70 -1.68
N THR A 398 9.69 14.45 -2.09
CA THR A 398 10.76 15.48 -2.12
C THR A 398 10.38 16.68 -2.98
N GLN A 399 9.74 16.47 -4.14
CA GLN A 399 9.34 17.57 -5.02
C GLN A 399 8.06 18.29 -4.54
N ALA A 400 7.10 17.58 -3.96
CA ALA A 400 5.91 18.19 -3.34
C ALA A 400 6.29 19.07 -2.13
N GLU A 401 7.22 18.60 -1.28
CA GLU A 401 7.75 19.38 -0.16
C GLU A 401 8.43 20.67 -0.64
N LYS A 402 9.23 20.63 -1.72
CA LYS A 402 9.81 21.83 -2.35
C LYS A 402 8.75 22.79 -2.90
N LEU A 403 7.72 22.29 -3.59
CA LEU A 403 6.62 23.10 -4.12
C LEU A 403 5.83 23.81 -3.01
N GLN A 404 5.60 23.11 -1.89
CA GLN A 404 4.98 23.67 -0.69
C GLN A 404 5.88 24.73 -0.03
N GLN A 405 7.17 24.43 0.16
CA GLN A 405 8.15 25.38 0.71
C GLN A 405 8.27 26.66 -0.14
N GLY A 406 8.31 26.53 -1.47
CA GLY A 406 8.33 27.68 -2.37
C GLY A 406 7.08 28.56 -2.23
N SER A 407 5.90 27.96 -2.12
CA SER A 407 4.64 28.70 -1.99
C SER A 407 4.50 29.37 -0.62
N GLU A 408 4.95 28.72 0.45
CA GLU A 408 5.00 29.31 1.80
C GLU A 408 6.04 30.44 1.88
N LEU A 409 7.22 30.30 1.25
CA LEU A 409 8.24 31.34 1.20
C LEU A 409 7.70 32.63 0.55
N ALA A 410 6.99 32.52 -0.58
CA ALA A 410 6.36 33.68 -1.20
C ALA A 410 5.28 34.30 -0.29
N ARG A 411 4.44 33.48 0.35
CA ARG A 411 3.41 33.96 1.28
C ARG A 411 4.02 34.71 2.48
N VAL A 412 5.16 34.24 3.00
CA VAL A 412 5.92 34.92 4.06
C VAL A 412 6.50 36.23 3.56
N ARG A 413 7.24 36.23 2.44
CA ARG A 413 7.86 37.46 1.90
C ARG A 413 6.83 38.53 1.53
N LEU A 414 5.71 38.16 0.91
CA LEU A 414 4.62 39.12 0.62
C LEU A 414 4.04 39.73 1.89
N ARG A 415 3.88 38.93 2.96
CA ARG A 415 3.41 39.42 4.27
C ARG A 415 4.43 40.34 4.94
N GLU A 416 5.72 40.05 4.85
CA GLU A 416 6.80 40.92 5.37
C GLU A 416 6.84 42.29 4.65
N MET A 417 6.37 42.34 3.40
CA MET A 417 6.23 43.57 2.61
C MET A 417 4.87 44.29 2.78
N ASP A 418 3.93 43.71 3.53
CA ASP A 418 2.51 44.12 3.59
C ASP A 418 1.82 44.19 2.21
N LEU A 419 2.14 43.24 1.32
CA LEU A 419 1.56 43.09 -0.02
C LEU A 419 0.49 41.98 -0.06
N PRO A 420 -0.63 42.16 -0.78
CA PRO A 420 -0.98 43.31 -1.64
C PRO A 420 -1.62 44.50 -0.89
N ASP A 421 -1.84 44.40 0.42
CA ASP A 421 -2.63 45.35 1.23
C ASP A 421 -2.17 46.81 1.12
N SER A 422 -0.86 47.07 1.01
CA SER A 422 -0.29 48.41 0.84
C SER A 422 -0.69 49.08 -0.48
N ILE A 423 -0.87 48.29 -1.55
CA ILE A 423 -1.36 48.76 -2.86
C ILE A 423 -2.87 49.02 -2.79
N LEU A 424 -3.62 48.12 -2.15
CA LEU A 424 -5.07 48.27 -1.95
C LEU A 424 -5.40 49.52 -1.13
N ALA A 425 -4.58 49.83 -0.11
CA ALA A 425 -4.70 51.06 0.66
C ALA A 425 -4.52 52.35 -0.18
N LEU A 426 -3.61 52.34 -1.16
CA LEU A 426 -3.43 53.46 -2.11
C LEU A 426 -4.60 53.61 -3.09
N GLU A 427 -5.29 52.51 -3.42
CA GLU A 427 -6.52 52.53 -4.22
C GLU A 427 -7.77 52.96 -3.42
N GLY A 428 -7.63 53.23 -2.11
CA GLY A 428 -8.75 53.55 -1.23
C GLY A 428 -9.54 52.33 -0.74
N ASN A 429 -9.09 51.11 -1.06
CA ASN A 429 -9.64 49.85 -0.56
C ASN A 429 -9.16 49.58 0.87
N LEU A 430 -9.49 50.49 1.79
CA LEU A 430 -9.16 50.41 3.21
C LEU A 430 -9.97 49.30 3.90
N SER A 431 -9.31 48.54 4.78
CA SER A 431 -9.92 47.43 5.53
C SER A 431 -9.54 47.47 7.01
N LEU A 432 -10.40 46.88 7.84
CA LEU A 432 -10.11 46.59 9.26
C LEU A 432 -9.67 45.13 9.41
N PRO A 433 -8.82 44.80 10.41
CA PRO A 433 -8.58 43.43 10.82
C PRO A 433 -9.90 42.73 11.18
N VAL A 434 -10.04 41.45 10.80
CA VAL A 434 -11.33 40.73 10.88
C VAL A 434 -11.98 40.81 12.27
N ALA A 435 -11.23 40.53 13.34
CA ALA A 435 -11.75 40.61 14.71
C ALA A 435 -12.24 42.03 15.07
N LEU A 436 -11.47 43.07 14.74
CA LEU A 436 -11.86 44.46 15.00
C LEU A 436 -13.11 44.86 14.20
N LYS A 437 -13.28 44.31 12.99
CA LYS A 437 -14.48 44.50 12.18
C LYS A 437 -15.71 43.82 12.81
N GLU A 438 -15.57 42.57 13.22
CA GLU A 438 -16.64 41.82 13.90
C GLU A 438 -17.10 42.53 15.19
N ASP A 439 -16.16 43.04 15.98
CA ASP A 439 -16.46 43.82 17.19
C ASP A 439 -17.16 45.16 16.89
N VAL A 440 -16.76 45.89 15.83
CA VAL A 440 -17.48 47.11 15.39
C VAL A 440 -18.89 46.78 14.91
N GLU A 441 -19.07 45.73 14.10
CA GLU A 441 -20.39 45.31 13.61
C GLU A 441 -21.31 44.91 14.78
N ALA A 442 -20.79 44.24 15.81
CA ALA A 442 -21.54 43.94 17.03
C ALA A 442 -22.00 45.22 17.76
N VAL A 443 -21.13 46.23 17.92
CA VAL A 443 -21.50 47.52 18.52
C VAL A 443 -22.56 48.25 17.70
N GLN A 444 -22.46 48.22 16.36
CA GLN A 444 -23.45 48.83 15.47
C GLN A 444 -24.81 48.14 15.53
N ILE A 445 -24.85 46.81 15.65
CA ILE A 445 -26.08 46.03 15.87
C ILE A 445 -26.73 46.39 17.22
N CYS A 446 -25.93 46.67 18.26
CA CYS A 446 -26.40 47.14 19.57
C CYS A 446 -26.88 48.61 19.59
N GLY A 447 -26.96 49.27 18.44
CA GLY A 447 -27.42 50.65 18.27
C GLY A 447 -26.31 51.71 18.31
N GLY A 448 -25.05 51.31 18.47
CA GLY A 448 -23.91 52.21 18.62
C GLY A 448 -23.96 53.09 19.87
N PRO A 449 -23.00 54.02 20.04
CA PRO A 449 -22.93 54.97 21.16
C PRO A 449 -24.24 55.74 21.39
N ALA A 450 -24.88 56.22 20.32
CA ALA A 450 -26.17 56.91 20.38
C ALA A 450 -27.33 56.05 20.94
N GLY A 451 -27.22 54.72 20.88
CA GLY A 451 -28.19 53.81 21.50
C GLY A 451 -28.19 53.84 23.03
N LEU A 452 -27.08 54.25 23.66
CA LEU A 452 -26.96 54.29 25.12
C LEU A 452 -27.89 55.33 25.76
N ASP A 453 -28.13 56.47 25.09
CA ASP A 453 -29.06 57.50 25.58
C ASP A 453 -30.51 56.99 25.63
N ALA A 454 -30.92 56.16 24.67
CA ALA A 454 -32.25 55.57 24.64
C ALA A 454 -32.46 54.55 25.78
N GLU A 455 -31.44 53.74 26.08
CA GLU A 455 -31.50 52.76 27.19
C GLU A 455 -31.34 53.43 28.56
N MET A 456 -30.53 54.49 28.67
CA MET A 456 -30.51 55.36 29.84
C MET A 456 -31.86 56.04 30.08
N GLN A 457 -32.60 56.39 29.02
CA GLN A 457 -33.96 56.90 29.17
C GLN A 457 -34.94 55.82 29.66
N GLN A 458 -34.87 54.59 29.13
CA GLN A 458 -35.64 53.45 29.65
C GLN A 458 -35.35 53.18 31.14
N LEU A 459 -34.08 53.31 31.57
CA LEU A 459 -33.66 53.17 32.96
C LEU A 459 -34.34 54.22 33.86
N ARG A 460 -34.36 55.51 33.43
CA ARG A 460 -35.07 56.60 34.13
C ARG A 460 -36.59 56.36 34.19
N ASP A 461 -37.19 55.86 33.11
CA ASP A 461 -38.64 55.59 33.06
C ASP A 461 -39.04 54.41 33.96
N LEU A 462 -38.30 53.29 33.94
CA LEU A 462 -38.52 52.16 34.84
C LEU A 462 -38.36 52.56 36.31
N LYS A 463 -37.35 53.37 36.63
CA LYS A 463 -37.15 53.95 37.97
C LYS A 463 -38.34 54.80 38.42
N ARG A 464 -38.86 55.68 37.54
CA ARG A 464 -40.06 56.49 37.84
C ARG A 464 -41.26 55.59 38.12
N VAL A 465 -41.54 54.63 37.25
CA VAL A 465 -42.67 53.69 37.40
C VAL A 465 -42.56 52.87 38.69
N ASN A 466 -41.37 52.40 39.06
CA ASN A 466 -41.12 51.72 40.34
C ASN A 466 -41.43 52.64 41.54
N GLN A 467 -40.99 53.90 41.49
CA GLN A 467 -41.20 54.87 42.57
C GLN A 467 -42.68 55.26 42.71
N GLU A 468 -43.39 55.52 41.60
CA GLU A 468 -44.83 55.75 41.57
C GLU A 468 -45.61 54.54 42.12
N LEU A 469 -45.23 53.33 41.72
CA LEU A 469 -45.85 52.09 42.18
C LEU A 469 -45.65 51.87 43.69
N LEU A 470 -44.48 52.22 44.22
CA LEU A 470 -44.18 52.14 45.65
C LEU A 470 -45.03 53.11 46.45
N VAL A 471 -45.07 54.39 46.05
CA VAL A 471 -45.87 55.44 46.71
C VAL A 471 -47.36 55.07 46.72
N GLN A 472 -47.91 54.64 45.58
CA GLN A 472 -49.30 54.15 45.51
C GLN A 472 -49.58 52.98 46.46
N THR A 473 -48.57 52.16 46.76
CA THR A 473 -48.71 51.00 47.65
C THR A 473 -48.69 51.41 49.13
N GLU A 474 -47.88 52.42 49.48
CA GLU A 474 -47.89 53.05 50.80
C GLU A 474 -49.19 53.83 51.04
N GLU A 475 -49.67 54.58 50.04
CA GLU A 475 -50.95 55.31 50.09
C GLU A 475 -52.15 54.39 50.34
N LEU A 476 -52.19 53.20 49.71
CA LEU A 476 -53.26 52.21 49.94
C LEU A 476 -53.33 51.75 51.40
N LEU A 477 -52.18 51.46 52.04
CA LEU A 477 -52.14 51.09 53.45
C LEU A 477 -52.45 52.27 54.37
N GLN A 478 -51.92 53.45 54.06
CA GLN A 478 -52.12 54.66 54.84
C GLN A 478 -53.59 55.11 54.82
N LYS A 479 -54.28 54.94 53.68
CA LYS A 479 -55.72 55.21 53.55
C LYS A 479 -56.54 54.30 54.47
N GLU A 480 -56.38 52.98 54.40
CA GLU A 480 -57.14 52.05 55.25
C GLU A 480 -56.83 52.22 56.74
N ALA A 481 -55.57 52.51 57.10
CA ALA A 481 -55.22 52.83 58.48
C ALA A 481 -55.85 54.15 58.97
N THR A 482 -56.04 55.13 58.08
CA THR A 482 -56.74 56.38 58.37
C THR A 482 -58.24 56.13 58.54
N GLU A 483 -58.86 55.33 57.66
CA GLU A 483 -60.29 54.96 57.72
C GLU A 483 -60.60 54.13 58.99
N ASP A 484 -59.76 53.15 59.36
CA ASP A 484 -59.89 52.41 60.63
C ASP A 484 -59.82 53.32 61.85
N THR A 485 -58.95 54.34 61.81
CA THR A 485 -58.80 55.31 62.89
C THR A 485 -60.02 56.24 62.98
N GLN A 486 -60.60 56.65 61.84
CA GLN A 486 -61.83 57.44 61.81
C GLN A 486 -63.02 56.66 62.36
N PHE A 487 -63.28 55.44 61.89
CA PHE A 487 -64.40 54.63 62.38
C PHE A 487 -64.25 54.23 63.87
N ARG A 488 -63.03 53.96 64.32
CA ARG A 488 -62.72 53.75 65.76
C ARG A 488 -63.03 54.98 66.61
N THR A 489 -62.82 56.19 66.06
CA THR A 489 -63.17 57.45 66.72
C THR A 489 -64.69 57.70 66.74
N GLN A 490 -65.40 57.36 65.65
CA GLN A 490 -66.85 57.57 65.53
C GLN A 490 -67.69 56.58 66.36
N PHE A 491 -67.35 55.29 66.34
CA PHE A 491 -68.13 54.23 66.99
C PHE A 491 -67.58 53.78 68.35
N GLY A 492 -66.36 54.22 68.71
CA GLY A 492 -65.75 53.97 70.02
C GLY A 492 -65.63 52.49 70.35
N THR A 493 -66.13 52.09 71.52
CA THR A 493 -66.10 50.69 72.02
C THR A 493 -66.87 49.70 71.16
N ARG A 494 -67.73 50.14 70.23
CA ARG A 494 -68.41 49.27 69.27
C ARG A 494 -67.56 48.89 68.05
N TRP A 495 -66.45 49.60 67.79
CA TRP A 495 -65.53 49.26 66.68
C TRP A 495 -64.47 48.23 67.11
N ALA A 496 -64.94 47.04 67.49
CA ALA A 496 -64.16 46.03 68.21
C ALA A 496 -63.13 45.23 67.36
N ARG A 497 -62.63 45.79 66.25
CA ARG A 497 -61.63 45.15 65.37
C ARG A 497 -60.19 45.59 65.68
N PRO A 498 -59.16 44.75 65.44
CA PRO A 498 -57.75 45.13 65.62
C PRO A 498 -57.35 46.36 64.79
N GLN A 499 -56.40 47.15 65.30
CA GLN A 499 -55.94 48.38 64.65
C GLN A 499 -55.05 48.08 63.45
N SER A 500 -55.32 48.70 62.30
CA SER A 500 -54.63 48.41 61.03
C SER A 500 -53.11 48.51 61.11
N THR A 501 -52.58 49.55 61.78
CA THR A 501 -51.14 49.77 61.96
C THR A 501 -50.40 48.64 62.68
N THR A 502 -51.11 47.82 63.48
CA THR A 502 -50.52 46.63 64.12
C THR A 502 -50.43 45.43 63.18
N LEU A 503 -51.27 45.39 62.14
CA LEU A 503 -51.32 44.31 61.14
C LEU A 503 -50.44 44.60 59.92
N THR A 504 -50.33 45.87 59.50
CA THR A 504 -49.59 46.27 58.29
C THR A 504 -48.07 46.35 58.46
N LYS A 505 -47.54 46.24 59.69
CA LYS A 505 -46.12 46.50 59.99
C LYS A 505 -45.15 45.75 59.07
N ASN A 506 -45.37 44.45 58.80
CA ASN A 506 -44.47 43.67 57.92
C ASN A 506 -44.48 44.16 56.46
N LEU A 507 -45.62 44.67 55.98
CA LEU A 507 -45.72 45.27 54.64
C LEU A 507 -44.95 46.59 54.61
N GLN A 508 -45.12 47.45 55.63
CA GLN A 508 -44.38 48.71 55.74
C GLN A 508 -42.86 48.48 55.85
N ASP A 509 -42.42 47.49 56.63
CA ASP A 509 -41.01 47.09 56.73
C ASP A 509 -40.42 46.58 55.39
N ARG A 510 -41.26 46.10 54.46
CA ARG A 510 -40.85 45.72 53.09
C ARG A 510 -40.85 46.91 52.13
N LEU A 511 -41.85 47.80 52.21
CA LEU A 511 -41.92 49.03 51.42
C LEU A 511 -40.73 49.96 51.74
N ASN A 512 -40.40 50.14 53.02
CA ASN A 512 -39.22 50.87 53.48
C ASN A 512 -37.90 50.32 52.90
N ARG A 513 -37.79 48.99 52.72
CA ARG A 513 -36.61 48.35 52.09
C ARG A 513 -36.55 48.61 50.59
N PHE A 514 -37.69 48.57 49.90
CA PHE A 514 -37.75 48.94 48.48
C PHE A 514 -37.42 50.42 48.26
N ALA A 515 -37.85 51.33 49.14
CA ALA A 515 -37.45 52.74 49.12
C ALA A 515 -35.92 52.91 49.26
N ALA A 516 -35.29 52.18 50.18
CA ALA A 516 -33.83 52.18 50.34
C ALA A 516 -33.11 51.63 49.09
N ASN A 517 -33.60 50.53 48.51
CA ASN A 517 -33.06 49.94 47.29
C ASN A 517 -33.18 50.91 46.09
N LEU A 518 -34.32 51.60 45.94
CA LEU A 518 -34.50 52.61 44.89
C LEU A 518 -33.51 53.76 45.01
N LYS A 519 -33.20 54.20 46.24
CA LYS A 519 -32.19 55.22 46.49
C LYS A 519 -30.78 54.73 46.12
N GLN A 520 -30.42 53.51 46.52
CA GLN A 520 -29.10 52.95 46.20
C GLN A 520 -28.90 52.75 44.69
N ALA A 521 -29.94 52.29 43.98
CA ALA A 521 -29.93 52.19 42.53
C ALA A 521 -29.82 53.57 41.86
N ALA A 522 -30.53 54.59 42.38
CA ALA A 522 -30.44 55.96 41.89
C ALA A 522 -29.01 56.54 41.95
N GLU A 523 -28.22 56.16 42.95
CA GLU A 523 -26.79 56.53 43.04
C GLU A 523 -25.92 55.78 42.02
N SER A 524 -26.36 54.62 41.52
CA SER A 524 -25.70 53.89 40.43
C SER A 524 -26.03 54.46 39.05
N ASP A 525 -27.29 54.80 38.78
CA ASP A 525 -27.67 55.42 37.50
C ASP A 525 -26.82 56.67 37.22
N VAL A 526 -26.59 57.50 38.25
CA VAL A 526 -25.79 58.74 38.17
C VAL A 526 -24.30 58.46 37.92
N ARG A 527 -23.78 57.27 38.28
CA ARG A 527 -22.42 56.84 37.90
C ARG A 527 -22.37 56.41 36.44
N ILE A 528 -23.36 55.66 35.98
CA ILE A 528 -23.47 55.19 34.58
C ILE A 528 -23.66 56.39 33.64
N GLU A 529 -24.61 57.28 33.95
CA GLU A 529 -24.93 58.51 33.20
C GLU A 529 -23.74 59.49 33.12
N ARG A 530 -22.84 59.45 34.12
CA ARG A 530 -21.57 60.16 34.08
C ARG A 530 -20.56 59.44 33.17
N SER A 531 -20.42 58.12 33.28
CA SER A 531 -19.51 57.34 32.44
C SER A 531 -19.83 57.46 30.94
N VAL A 532 -21.12 57.45 30.56
CA VAL A 532 -21.59 57.75 29.19
C VAL A 532 -21.05 59.10 28.71
N ARG A 533 -21.19 60.15 29.53
CA ARG A 533 -20.79 61.52 29.19
C ARG A 533 -19.29 61.69 29.10
N ASP A 534 -18.56 61.18 30.08
CA ASP A 534 -17.10 61.37 30.20
C ASP A 534 -16.34 60.63 29.08
N HIS A 535 -16.90 59.55 28.52
CA HIS A 535 -16.32 58.78 27.42
C HIS A 535 -16.94 59.05 26.03
N ALA A 536 -17.94 59.94 25.91
CA ALA A 536 -18.66 60.18 24.66
C ALA A 536 -17.74 60.56 23.48
N ALA A 537 -16.75 61.43 23.71
CA ALA A 537 -15.79 61.89 22.70
C ALA A 537 -14.73 60.82 22.32
N LEU A 538 -14.66 59.71 23.06
CA LEU A 538 -13.84 58.54 22.74
C LEU A 538 -14.67 57.49 22.00
N MET A 539 -15.94 57.31 22.38
CA MET A 539 -16.87 56.40 21.69
C MET A 539 -17.33 56.92 20.31
N SER A 540 -17.30 58.23 20.05
CA SER A 540 -17.79 58.82 18.79
C SER A 540 -17.06 58.37 17.52
N ILE A 541 -15.89 57.72 17.64
CA ILE A 541 -15.23 57.07 16.50
C ILE A 541 -16.04 55.89 15.94
N LEU A 542 -16.89 55.27 16.76
CA LEU A 542 -17.75 54.14 16.39
C LEU A 542 -19.04 54.57 15.67
N ASP A 543 -19.35 55.88 15.66
CA ASP A 543 -20.48 56.44 14.92
C ASP A 543 -20.14 56.70 13.43
N CYS A 544 -18.87 56.58 13.02
CA CYS A 544 -18.42 56.67 11.64
C CYS A 544 -19.03 55.55 10.76
N ARG A 545 -19.58 55.91 9.61
CA ARG A 545 -20.23 54.98 8.65
C ARG A 545 -19.81 55.32 7.21
N PRO A 546 -19.07 54.44 6.51
CA PRO A 546 -18.44 53.20 7.00
C PRO A 546 -17.37 53.50 8.07
N ILE A 547 -17.04 52.54 8.95
CA ILE A 547 -16.03 52.74 10.01
C ILE A 547 -14.63 52.96 9.41
N GLU A 548 -14.40 52.37 8.23
CA GLU A 548 -13.26 52.59 7.34
C GLU A 548 -12.99 54.09 7.07
N SER A 549 -13.99 54.98 7.17
CA SER A 549 -13.81 56.43 7.02
C SER A 549 -13.08 57.12 8.18
N ALA A 550 -12.89 56.45 9.31
CA ALA A 550 -12.05 56.93 10.42
C ALA A 550 -10.55 56.58 10.24
N LEU A 551 -10.22 55.68 9.30
CA LEU A 551 -8.84 55.30 9.01
C LEU A 551 -8.12 56.40 8.21
N PRO A 552 -6.79 56.56 8.35
CA PRO A 552 -6.04 57.44 7.47
C PRO A 552 -6.07 56.89 6.03
N THR A 553 -6.17 57.79 5.05
CA THR A 553 -5.99 57.46 3.63
C THR A 553 -4.51 57.49 3.27
N LEU A 554 -4.01 56.49 2.53
CA LEU A 554 -2.69 56.56 1.90
C LEU A 554 -2.79 57.49 0.68
N ALA A 555 -2.47 58.77 0.88
CA ALA A 555 -2.59 59.79 -0.16
C ALA A 555 -1.37 59.80 -1.10
N ARG A 556 -1.58 60.16 -2.38
CA ARG A 556 -0.47 60.55 -3.26
C ARG A 556 0.21 61.83 -2.73
N PRO A 557 1.53 62.01 -2.90
CA PRO A 557 2.21 63.23 -2.52
C PRO A 557 1.55 64.48 -3.13
N ILE A 558 1.30 65.50 -2.30
CA ILE A 558 0.52 66.70 -2.67
C ILE A 558 1.23 67.55 -3.76
N LEU A 559 2.52 67.32 -4.02
CA LEU A 559 3.32 68.07 -4.98
C LEU A 559 4.23 67.15 -5.80
N SER A 560 3.63 66.41 -6.73
CA SER A 560 4.31 65.56 -7.72
C SER A 560 3.56 65.63 -9.06
N LEU A 561 4.29 65.60 -10.17
CA LEU A 561 3.76 65.69 -11.55
C LEU A 561 4.32 64.59 -12.46
N ASP A 562 4.99 63.59 -11.87
CA ASP A 562 5.88 62.69 -12.58
C ASP A 562 5.21 61.33 -12.84
N ALA A 563 5.35 60.82 -14.06
CA ALA A 563 4.79 59.52 -14.47
C ALA A 563 5.48 58.30 -13.82
N THR A 564 6.42 58.54 -12.90
CA THR A 564 7.18 57.52 -12.15
C THR A 564 6.30 56.80 -11.11
N GLU A 565 5.40 57.52 -10.42
CA GLU A 565 4.54 56.95 -9.39
C GLU A 565 3.64 55.82 -9.94
N ASP A 566 2.89 56.11 -11.00
CA ASP A 566 2.02 55.13 -11.66
C ASP A 566 2.82 54.02 -12.35
N ALA A 567 4.06 54.29 -12.78
CA ALA A 567 4.95 53.27 -13.33
C ALA A 567 5.41 52.26 -12.26
N ILE A 568 5.78 52.71 -11.06
CA ILE A 568 6.20 51.84 -9.95
C ILE A 568 5.02 51.01 -9.44
N VAL A 569 3.86 51.63 -9.23
CA VAL A 569 2.62 50.93 -8.84
C VAL A 569 2.19 49.93 -9.92
N GLY A 570 2.31 50.29 -11.20
CA GLY A 570 2.04 49.41 -12.34
C GLY A 570 3.00 48.22 -12.41
N ALA A 571 4.30 48.45 -12.20
CA ALA A 571 5.34 47.42 -12.23
C ALA A 571 5.19 46.43 -11.07
N LEU A 572 4.95 46.91 -9.85
CA LEU A 572 4.72 46.07 -8.67
C LEU A 572 3.46 45.20 -8.85
N LYS A 573 2.35 45.76 -9.35
CA LYS A 573 1.14 45.01 -9.73
C LYS A 573 1.41 43.97 -10.82
N GLN A 574 2.28 44.25 -11.80
CA GLN A 574 2.66 43.29 -12.83
C GLN A 574 3.48 42.14 -12.25
N SER A 575 4.46 42.43 -11.39
CA SER A 575 5.29 41.42 -10.74
C SER A 575 4.47 40.52 -9.79
N LEU A 576 3.47 41.06 -9.08
CA LEU A 576 2.53 40.24 -8.30
C LEU A 576 1.72 39.27 -9.16
N ARG A 577 1.19 39.69 -10.32
CA ARG A 577 0.49 38.77 -11.26
C ARG A 577 1.42 37.70 -11.85
N GLN A 578 2.69 38.04 -12.05
CA GLN A 578 3.71 37.06 -12.47
C GLN A 578 3.95 36.02 -11.37
N LEU A 579 3.94 36.43 -10.09
CA LEU A 579 4.08 35.54 -8.94
C LEU A 579 2.84 34.64 -8.76
N GLU A 580 1.63 35.16 -8.94
CA GLU A 580 0.39 34.37 -9.04
C GLU A 580 0.47 33.34 -10.17
N THR A 581 1.01 33.72 -11.34
CA THR A 581 1.20 32.83 -12.48
C THR A 581 2.21 31.71 -12.16
N LEU A 582 3.33 32.00 -11.49
CA LEU A 582 4.27 30.98 -11.02
C LEU A 582 3.61 30.05 -9.99
N GLY A 583 2.75 30.56 -9.12
CA GLY A 583 1.97 29.77 -8.17
C GLY A 583 0.98 28.81 -8.85
N ALA A 584 0.26 29.29 -9.88
CA ALA A 584 -0.63 28.46 -10.70
C ALA A 584 0.14 27.34 -11.44
N GLN A 585 1.34 27.63 -11.93
CA GLN A 585 2.22 26.62 -12.53
C GLN A 585 2.62 25.51 -11.53
N ARG A 586 2.83 25.84 -10.24
CA ARG A 586 3.13 24.82 -9.21
C ARG A 586 2.01 23.82 -9.00
N ALA A 587 0.76 24.30 -8.96
CA ALA A 587 -0.39 23.40 -8.86
C ALA A 587 -0.44 22.44 -10.06
N GLY A 588 -0.15 22.94 -11.27
CA GLY A 588 0.00 22.11 -12.47
C GLY A 588 1.13 21.08 -12.36
N LEU A 589 2.32 21.47 -11.89
CA LEU A 589 3.47 20.59 -11.69
C LEU A 589 3.19 19.49 -10.64
N GLU A 590 2.52 19.84 -9.54
CA GLU A 590 2.13 18.90 -8.49
C GLU A 590 1.11 17.87 -9.01
N ASP A 591 0.14 18.30 -9.82
CA ASP A 591 -0.84 17.40 -10.44
C ASP A 591 -0.24 16.54 -11.56
N MET A 592 0.74 17.04 -12.32
CA MET A 592 1.50 16.23 -13.28
C MET A 592 2.34 15.14 -12.59
N LEU A 593 2.95 15.42 -11.43
CA LEU A 593 3.61 14.38 -10.63
C LEU A 593 2.64 13.28 -10.17
N LYS A 594 1.45 13.67 -9.67
CA LYS A 594 0.39 12.72 -9.24
C LYS A 594 -0.14 11.89 -10.40
N ASP A 595 -0.35 12.50 -11.56
CA ASP A 595 -0.84 11.82 -12.76
C ASP A 595 0.21 10.86 -13.35
N MET A 596 1.49 11.25 -13.36
CA MET A 596 2.55 10.36 -13.80
C MET A 596 2.68 9.14 -12.88
N LYS A 597 2.62 9.30 -11.55
CA LYS A 597 2.55 8.17 -10.60
C LYS A 597 1.40 7.21 -10.90
N ARG A 598 0.20 7.74 -11.18
CA ARG A 598 -1.00 6.92 -11.49
C ARG A 598 -0.87 6.11 -12.78
N LYS A 599 0.03 6.53 -13.69
CA LYS A 599 0.30 5.88 -14.98
C LYS A 599 1.58 5.02 -14.95
N ASP A 600 2.29 4.98 -13.83
CA ASP A 600 3.57 4.31 -13.70
C ASP A 600 3.42 2.85 -13.24
N ASP A 601 3.09 1.98 -14.20
CA ASP A 601 3.17 0.53 -14.01
C ASP A 601 4.43 -0.05 -14.65
N ILE A 602 5.38 -0.50 -13.81
CA ILE A 602 6.56 -1.26 -14.25
C ILE A 602 6.42 -2.78 -14.08
N LEU A 603 5.31 -3.29 -13.54
CA LEU A 603 5.13 -4.73 -13.31
C LEU A 603 5.29 -5.57 -14.59
N PRO A 604 4.72 -5.19 -15.76
CA PRO A 604 4.97 -5.89 -17.03
C PRO A 604 6.44 -5.91 -17.43
N LYS A 605 7.20 -4.86 -17.07
CA LYS A 605 8.65 -4.78 -17.33
C LYS A 605 9.42 -5.70 -16.37
N LEU A 606 9.09 -5.70 -15.08
CA LEU A 606 9.64 -6.60 -14.07
C LEU A 606 9.36 -8.09 -14.33
N MET A 607 8.22 -8.43 -14.97
CA MET A 607 7.90 -9.80 -15.36
C MET A 607 8.63 -10.28 -16.62
N ALA A 608 9.12 -9.35 -17.45
CA ALA A 608 9.83 -9.65 -18.71
C ALA A 608 11.36 -9.50 -18.61
N PHE A 609 11.88 -8.81 -17.60
CA PHE A 609 13.29 -8.42 -17.51
C PHE A 609 14.13 -9.40 -16.70
N THR A 610 15.20 -9.91 -17.31
CA THR A 610 16.11 -10.92 -16.73
C THR A 610 17.48 -10.36 -16.32
N GLY A 611 17.65 -9.03 -16.33
CA GLY A 611 18.87 -8.33 -15.93
C GLY A 611 18.84 -7.76 -14.51
N SER A 612 19.75 -6.83 -14.21
CA SER A 612 19.81 -6.12 -12.92
C SER A 612 18.57 -5.25 -12.68
N GLN A 613 17.82 -5.53 -11.61
CA GLN A 613 16.64 -4.76 -11.23
C GLN A 613 16.97 -3.27 -11.01
N GLU A 614 18.18 -2.95 -10.53
CA GLU A 614 18.58 -1.58 -10.24
C GLU A 614 18.81 -0.74 -11.51
N ASP A 615 19.28 -1.35 -12.61
CA ASP A 615 19.38 -0.67 -13.91
C ASP A 615 18.00 -0.36 -14.49
N LEU A 616 17.03 -1.26 -14.30
CA LEU A 616 15.63 -1.04 -14.68
C LEU A 616 15.02 0.10 -13.86
N PHE A 617 15.16 0.08 -12.52
CA PHE A 617 14.66 1.15 -11.66
C PHE A 617 15.29 2.50 -12.01
N ARG A 618 16.62 2.56 -12.20
CA ARG A 618 17.34 3.79 -12.57
C ARG A 618 16.84 4.37 -13.89
N LYS A 619 16.56 3.52 -14.88
CA LYS A 619 16.04 3.94 -16.19
C LYS A 619 14.57 4.38 -16.12
N GLU A 620 13.76 3.73 -15.30
CA GLU A 620 12.34 4.07 -15.15
C GLU A 620 12.13 5.31 -14.30
N ILE A 621 12.91 5.53 -13.23
CA ILE A 621 12.84 6.75 -12.41
C ILE A 621 13.27 8.00 -13.20
N ALA A 622 14.19 7.87 -14.16
CA ALA A 622 14.67 9.00 -14.97
C ALA A 622 13.58 9.74 -15.78
N LYS A 623 12.35 9.19 -15.91
CA LYS A 623 11.21 9.92 -16.48
C LYS A 623 10.69 11.05 -15.58
N TYR A 624 10.98 11.01 -14.29
CA TYR A 624 10.64 12.09 -13.34
C TYR A 624 11.63 13.27 -13.41
N ASP A 625 12.83 13.07 -13.95
CA ASP A 625 13.92 14.07 -13.98
C ASP A 625 13.48 15.40 -14.64
N HIS A 626 12.71 15.34 -15.74
CA HIS A 626 12.22 16.53 -16.44
C HIS A 626 11.28 17.38 -15.58
N LEU A 627 10.32 16.78 -14.87
CA LEU A 627 9.45 17.49 -13.93
C LEU A 627 10.23 18.02 -12.72
N CYS A 628 11.27 17.28 -12.28
CA CYS A 628 12.17 17.75 -11.22
C CYS A 628 12.96 19.01 -11.65
N GLU A 629 13.30 19.12 -12.94
CA GLU A 629 13.94 20.29 -13.53
C GLU A 629 12.97 21.47 -13.64
N GLU A 630 11.76 21.28 -14.19
CA GLU A 630 10.73 22.34 -14.29
C GLU A 630 10.35 22.92 -12.91
N ILE A 631 10.25 22.07 -11.89
CA ILE A 631 10.00 22.50 -10.50
C ILE A 631 11.16 23.35 -9.98
N SER A 632 12.41 22.98 -10.29
CA SER A 632 13.59 23.75 -9.88
C SER A 632 13.62 25.11 -10.58
N GLN A 633 13.36 25.15 -11.89
CA GLN A 633 13.28 26.38 -12.67
C GLN A 633 12.15 27.32 -12.19
N ASN A 634 10.98 26.79 -11.80
CA ASN A 634 9.89 27.60 -11.23
C ASN A 634 10.25 28.22 -9.86
N LEU A 635 11.03 27.52 -9.04
CA LEU A 635 11.50 28.02 -7.75
C LEU A 635 12.59 29.09 -7.91
N GLU A 636 13.55 28.89 -8.80
CA GLU A 636 14.56 29.89 -9.17
C GLU A 636 13.90 31.16 -9.75
N ALA A 637 12.95 31.01 -10.67
CA ALA A 637 12.19 32.12 -11.23
C ALA A 637 11.39 32.89 -10.16
N GLN A 638 10.87 32.20 -9.15
CA GLN A 638 10.24 32.87 -8.01
C GLN A 638 11.25 33.65 -7.18
N GLU A 639 12.42 33.09 -6.86
CA GLU A 639 13.39 33.77 -6.00
C GLU A 639 13.84 35.10 -6.62
N GLN A 640 14.14 35.10 -7.93
CA GLN A 640 14.47 36.33 -8.66
C GLN A 640 13.30 37.32 -8.68
N LEU A 641 12.07 36.85 -8.86
CA LEU A 641 10.88 37.70 -8.87
C LEU A 641 10.56 38.29 -7.48
N LEU A 642 10.78 37.54 -6.40
CA LEU A 642 10.61 38.04 -5.03
C LEU A 642 11.65 39.12 -4.69
N LEU A 643 12.90 38.99 -5.15
CA LEU A 643 13.91 40.04 -5.03
C LEU A 643 13.53 41.30 -5.82
N GLN A 644 12.95 41.15 -7.01
CA GLN A 644 12.42 42.27 -7.80
C GLN A 644 11.24 42.96 -7.11
N ILE A 645 10.27 42.18 -6.59
CA ILE A 645 9.12 42.69 -5.84
C ILE A 645 9.60 43.45 -4.59
N GLN A 646 10.62 42.95 -3.89
CA GLN A 646 11.18 43.62 -2.72
C GLN A 646 11.77 44.99 -3.08
N ALA A 647 12.63 45.08 -4.11
CA ALA A 647 13.19 46.35 -4.55
C ALA A 647 12.11 47.36 -4.99
N GLN A 648 11.08 46.91 -5.70
CA GLN A 648 9.92 47.73 -6.10
C GLN A 648 9.07 48.17 -4.89
N ASN A 649 8.94 47.32 -3.86
CA ASN A 649 8.18 47.62 -2.65
C ASN A 649 8.92 48.62 -1.74
N ASP A 650 10.25 48.53 -1.66
CA ASP A 650 11.08 49.47 -0.91
C ASP A 650 11.01 50.89 -1.53
N GLU A 651 11.04 50.98 -2.87
CA GLU A 651 10.84 52.24 -3.60
C GLU A 651 9.41 52.80 -3.42
N PHE A 652 8.38 51.95 -3.53
CA PHE A 652 6.99 52.30 -3.24
C PHE A 652 6.82 52.81 -1.80
N ALA A 653 7.40 52.12 -0.80
CA ALA A 653 7.30 52.49 0.60
C ALA A 653 7.93 53.86 0.89
N SER A 654 9.06 54.17 0.23
CA SER A 654 9.71 55.48 0.33
C SER A 654 8.92 56.61 -0.33
N ILE A 655 8.27 56.37 -1.47
CA ILE A 655 7.54 57.41 -2.23
C ILE A 655 6.21 57.77 -1.55
N PHE A 656 5.45 56.77 -1.11
CA PHE A 656 4.14 56.96 -0.47
C PHE A 656 4.24 57.14 1.05
N ASN A 657 5.46 57.23 1.61
CA ASN A 657 5.74 57.34 3.04
C ASN A 657 4.95 56.32 3.90
N LEU A 658 5.12 55.04 3.53
CA LEU A 658 4.27 53.95 4.02
C LEU A 658 4.44 53.69 5.53
N GLU A 659 5.58 54.05 6.13
CA GLU A 659 5.82 53.90 7.58
C GLU A 659 4.93 54.84 8.41
N ASP A 660 4.85 56.13 8.06
CA ASP A 660 3.97 57.10 8.73
C ASP A 660 2.48 56.72 8.56
N TYR A 661 2.11 56.17 7.39
CA TYR A 661 0.78 55.59 7.17
C TYR A 661 0.51 54.40 8.10
N LYS A 662 1.42 53.42 8.17
CA LYS A 662 1.28 52.24 9.05
C LYS A 662 1.16 52.66 10.51
N ALA A 663 2.03 53.56 10.99
CA ALA A 663 2.00 54.09 12.35
C ALA A 663 0.70 54.86 12.66
N SER A 664 0.17 55.60 11.69
CA SER A 664 -1.12 56.31 11.82
C SER A 664 -2.31 55.34 11.85
N ARG A 665 -2.31 54.30 11.01
CA ARG A 665 -3.38 53.29 10.93
C ARG A 665 -3.48 52.49 12.23
N GLU A 666 -2.33 52.03 12.73
CA GLU A 666 -2.19 51.31 14.01
C GLU A 666 -2.69 52.13 15.20
N ARG A 667 -2.51 53.46 15.16
CA ARG A 667 -3.02 54.39 16.18
C ARG A 667 -4.54 54.47 16.18
N ILE A 668 -5.17 54.46 15.00
CA ILE A 668 -6.64 54.48 14.88
C ILE A 668 -7.24 53.13 15.30
N TYR A 669 -6.65 51.99 14.90
CA TYR A 669 -7.12 50.68 15.36
C TYR A 669 -7.20 50.60 16.89
N LYS A 670 -6.16 51.05 17.60
CA LYS A 670 -6.15 51.10 19.08
C LYS A 670 -7.15 52.09 19.68
N GLN A 671 -7.52 53.15 18.98
CA GLN A 671 -8.60 54.04 19.41
C GLN A 671 -9.98 53.36 19.26
N ILE A 672 -10.19 52.60 18.18
CA ILE A 672 -11.41 51.81 17.96
C ILE A 672 -11.52 50.71 19.02
N GLU A 673 -10.46 49.95 19.30
CA GLU A 673 -10.41 48.91 20.35
C GLU A 673 -10.83 49.46 21.72
N VAL A 674 -10.20 50.55 22.17
CA VAL A 674 -10.50 51.17 23.49
C VAL A 674 -11.93 51.75 23.53
N ALA A 675 -12.42 52.28 22.40
CA ALA A 675 -13.80 52.75 22.29
C ALA A 675 -14.82 51.60 22.41
N ILE A 676 -14.56 50.44 21.79
CA ILE A 676 -15.41 49.25 21.87
C ILE A 676 -15.43 48.72 23.30
N MET A 677 -14.28 48.58 23.96
CA MET A 677 -14.21 48.13 25.35
C MET A 677 -15.03 49.02 26.28
N LYS A 678 -14.95 50.36 26.12
CA LYS A 678 -15.73 51.31 26.93
C LYS A 678 -17.21 51.33 26.59
N TYR A 679 -17.58 51.13 25.31
CA TYR A 679 -18.97 50.93 24.93
C TYR A 679 -19.56 49.69 25.62
N GLN A 680 -18.87 48.54 25.54
CA GLN A 680 -19.31 47.27 26.13
C GLN A 680 -19.46 47.36 27.66
N GLU A 681 -18.47 47.95 28.35
CA GLU A 681 -18.50 48.19 29.81
C GLU A 681 -19.75 49.01 30.22
N ILE A 682 -20.04 50.10 29.51
CA ILE A 682 -21.20 50.96 29.80
C ILE A 682 -22.52 50.24 29.45
N LYS A 683 -22.57 49.53 28.32
CA LYS A 683 -23.72 48.75 27.86
C LYS A 683 -24.09 47.66 28.86
N GLU A 684 -23.11 46.96 29.44
CA GLU A 684 -23.34 45.93 30.47
C GLU A 684 -23.94 46.54 31.74
N ASN A 685 -23.35 47.62 32.26
CA ASN A 685 -23.84 48.34 33.44
C ASN A 685 -25.30 48.84 33.28
N ILE A 686 -25.66 49.37 32.10
CA ILE A 686 -27.06 49.76 31.80
C ILE A 686 -27.98 48.54 31.84
N ASN A 687 -27.57 47.43 31.21
CA ASN A 687 -28.36 46.20 31.18
C ASN A 687 -28.56 45.57 32.57
N GLU A 688 -27.58 45.66 33.48
CA GLU A 688 -27.77 45.28 34.89
C GLU A 688 -28.80 46.17 35.60
N GLY A 689 -28.73 47.49 35.40
CA GLY A 689 -29.70 48.45 35.93
C GLY A 689 -31.13 48.18 35.44
N LEU A 690 -31.31 47.93 34.14
CA LEU A 690 -32.61 47.60 33.55
C LEU A 690 -33.19 46.31 34.16
N LYS A 691 -32.38 45.24 34.25
CA LYS A 691 -32.78 43.97 34.89
C LYS A 691 -33.20 44.21 36.35
N PHE A 692 -32.40 44.96 37.12
CA PHE A 692 -32.70 45.29 38.51
C PHE A 692 -34.05 45.99 38.66
N TYR A 693 -34.33 47.02 37.86
CA TYR A 693 -35.59 47.77 37.97
C TYR A 693 -36.81 46.95 37.53
N VAL A 694 -36.67 46.02 36.58
CA VAL A 694 -37.76 45.08 36.21
C VAL A 694 -38.05 44.11 37.36
N THR A 695 -37.02 43.46 37.92
CA THR A 695 -37.18 42.54 39.06
C THR A 695 -37.74 43.26 40.31
N LEU A 696 -37.34 44.51 40.53
CA LEU A 696 -37.88 45.34 41.61
C LEU A 696 -39.36 45.69 41.36
N GLN A 697 -39.75 45.95 40.11
CA GLN A 697 -41.14 46.26 39.75
C GLN A 697 -42.07 45.08 40.02
N GLU A 698 -41.64 43.86 39.69
CA GLU A 698 -42.37 42.62 40.04
C GLU A 698 -42.49 42.45 41.56
N ALA A 699 -41.40 42.69 42.31
CA ALA A 699 -41.37 42.56 43.76
C ALA A 699 -42.28 43.58 44.48
N ILE A 700 -42.31 44.84 43.99
CA ILE A 700 -43.23 45.88 44.49
C ILE A 700 -44.67 45.55 44.08
N THR A 701 -44.91 45.08 42.84
CA THR A 701 -46.26 44.67 42.37
C THR A 701 -46.83 43.54 43.24
N ASN A 702 -46.01 42.56 43.61
CA ASN A 702 -46.40 41.49 44.52
C ASN A 702 -46.80 42.02 45.90
N VAL A 703 -46.05 42.97 46.47
CA VAL A 703 -46.45 43.65 47.72
C VAL A 703 -47.72 44.48 47.52
N LYS A 704 -47.88 45.18 46.39
CA LYS A 704 -49.10 45.95 46.07
C LYS A 704 -50.34 45.07 46.05
N GLN A 705 -50.24 43.84 45.53
CA GLN A 705 -51.33 42.86 45.61
C GLN A 705 -51.61 42.47 47.08
N GLN A 706 -50.59 42.12 47.86
CA GLN A 706 -50.76 41.78 49.29
C GLN A 706 -51.39 42.93 50.10
N CYS A 707 -51.01 44.19 49.82
CA CYS A 707 -51.63 45.37 50.39
C CYS A 707 -53.10 45.53 49.93
N SER A 708 -53.39 45.28 48.65
CA SER A 708 -54.74 45.37 48.09
C SER A 708 -55.68 44.31 48.65
N ASP A 709 -55.21 43.07 48.79
CA ASP A 709 -55.95 41.94 49.39
C ASP A 709 -56.24 42.21 50.88
N PHE A 710 -55.26 42.78 51.60
CA PHE A 710 -55.44 43.25 52.97
C PHE A 710 -56.53 44.33 53.04
N VAL A 711 -56.40 45.41 52.26
CA VAL A 711 -57.37 46.52 52.24
C VAL A 711 -58.77 46.05 51.82
N MET A 712 -58.88 45.12 50.85
CA MET A 712 -60.16 44.53 50.45
C MET A 712 -60.80 43.71 51.58
N THR A 713 -60.01 42.87 52.26
CA THR A 713 -60.45 42.11 53.44
C THR A 713 -60.91 43.04 54.56
N ARG A 714 -60.16 44.12 54.81
CA ARG A 714 -60.50 45.14 55.80
C ARG A 714 -61.75 45.94 55.42
N ASN A 715 -61.98 46.20 54.13
CA ASN A 715 -63.21 46.85 53.65
C ASN A 715 -64.44 45.94 53.77
N MET A 716 -64.27 44.62 53.62
CA MET A 716 -65.33 43.65 53.90
C MET A 716 -65.67 43.63 55.40
N GLN A 717 -64.67 43.48 56.27
CA GLN A 717 -64.83 43.59 57.73
C GLN A 717 -65.43 44.93 58.16
N CYS A 718 -65.15 46.01 57.43
CA CYS A 718 -65.70 47.35 57.70
C CYS A 718 -67.21 47.37 57.42
N ARG A 719 -67.66 46.83 56.27
CA ARG A 719 -69.09 46.71 55.95
C ARG A 719 -69.84 45.79 56.91
N GLU A 720 -69.30 44.60 57.19
CA GLU A 720 -69.90 43.65 58.15
C GLU A 720 -70.07 44.27 59.55
N MET A 721 -69.05 44.99 60.03
CA MET A 721 -69.11 45.68 61.32
C MET A 721 -70.09 46.87 61.30
N MET A 722 -70.17 47.63 60.20
CA MET A 722 -71.18 48.68 60.04
C MET A 722 -72.59 48.10 59.99
N GLU A 723 -72.82 46.98 59.31
CA GLU A 723 -74.12 46.31 59.24
C GLU A 723 -74.56 45.74 60.60
N GLU A 724 -73.66 45.14 61.39
CA GLU A 724 -73.97 44.70 62.75
C GLU A 724 -74.26 45.88 63.70
N VAL A 725 -73.47 46.97 63.63
CA VAL A 725 -73.75 48.22 64.37
C VAL A 725 -75.10 48.82 63.95
N GLN A 726 -75.41 48.84 62.65
CA GLN A 726 -76.70 49.29 62.13
C GLN A 726 -77.84 48.39 62.62
N ARG A 727 -77.66 47.06 62.66
CA ARG A 727 -78.69 46.11 63.13
C ARG A 727 -78.93 46.23 64.65
N GLN A 728 -77.90 46.52 65.44
CA GLN A 728 -78.04 46.84 66.87
C GLN A 728 -78.78 48.17 67.11
N ILE A 729 -78.74 49.11 66.16
CA ILE A 729 -79.50 50.37 66.21
C ILE A 729 -80.95 50.16 65.72
N SER A 730 -81.16 49.38 64.66
CA SER A 730 -82.49 49.18 64.06
C SER A 730 -83.35 48.11 64.74
N GLY A 731 -82.77 47.19 65.50
CA GLY A 731 -83.49 46.07 66.14
C GLY A 731 -84.40 46.44 67.33
N LEU A 732 -84.58 47.73 67.62
CA LEU A 732 -85.26 48.24 68.84
C LEU A 732 -86.73 48.65 68.64
N SER A 733 -87.34 48.36 67.49
CA SER A 733 -88.74 48.74 67.25
C SER A 733 -89.49 47.77 66.34
N PHE A 734 -90.05 46.68 66.91
CA PHE A 734 -91.49 46.40 66.82
C PHE A 734 -91.95 45.24 67.73
N GLN A 735 -93.18 45.40 68.26
CA GLN A 735 -94.00 44.42 68.99
C GLN A 735 -93.57 44.02 70.42
N ASP A 736 -94.57 43.56 71.16
CA ASP A 736 -94.69 43.74 72.62
C ASP A 736 -95.35 42.50 73.27
N ASN A 737 -94.93 42.23 74.50
CA ASN A 737 -95.56 41.41 75.54
C ASN A 737 -95.72 39.87 75.39
N LYS A 738 -95.17 39.20 76.43
CA LYS A 738 -95.76 38.09 77.22
C LYS A 738 -95.52 36.62 76.86
N SER A 739 -94.89 35.95 77.85
CA SER A 739 -95.20 34.60 78.38
C SER A 739 -94.37 33.38 77.92
N SER A 740 -93.29 33.14 78.68
CA SER A 740 -92.89 31.85 79.30
C SER A 740 -92.84 30.52 78.51
N SER A 741 -91.73 29.80 78.72
CA SER A 741 -91.49 28.34 78.51
C SER A 741 -91.40 27.85 77.05
N GLY A 742 -90.41 27.04 76.63
CA GLY A 742 -89.15 26.63 77.29
C GLY A 742 -88.67 25.23 76.86
N TYR A 743 -87.34 24.99 76.83
CA TYR A 743 -86.65 23.68 76.73
C TYR A 743 -86.81 22.88 75.38
N THR A 744 -85.85 22.13 74.80
CA THR A 744 -84.40 21.83 75.06
C THR A 744 -83.68 21.39 73.75
N TYR A 745 -82.33 21.44 73.76
CA TYR A 745 -81.34 20.91 72.78
C TYR A 745 -81.42 19.38 72.51
N PRO A 746 -80.81 18.78 71.44
CA PRO A 746 -79.35 18.69 71.14
C PRO A 746 -78.95 19.07 69.68
N SER A 747 -77.70 19.25 69.21
CA SER A 747 -76.29 19.07 69.68
C SER A 747 -75.50 17.90 69.02
N VAL A 748 -74.23 18.17 68.63
CA VAL A 748 -73.19 17.27 68.05
C VAL A 748 -73.48 16.77 66.60
N GLY A 749 -72.55 16.58 65.63
CA GLY A 749 -71.08 16.73 65.51
C GLY A 749 -70.43 15.52 64.76
N HIS A 750 -69.26 15.54 64.07
CA HIS A 750 -68.26 16.57 63.71
C HIS A 750 -67.35 16.10 62.51
N ALA A 751 -66.74 17.05 61.76
CA ALA A 751 -65.51 16.93 60.91
C ALA A 751 -65.55 16.04 59.62
N HIS A 752 -64.63 16.09 58.63
CA HIS A 752 -63.30 16.73 58.45
C HIS A 752 -63.05 17.30 57.01
N GLN A 753 -61.84 17.86 56.76
CA GLN A 753 -61.30 18.54 55.55
C GLN A 753 -60.63 17.59 54.51
N PRO A 754 -59.96 18.06 53.41
CA PRO A 754 -60.34 18.97 52.28
C PRO A 754 -59.87 18.36 50.91
N PRO A 755 -59.49 19.08 49.80
CA PRO A 755 -59.84 20.38 49.17
C PRO A 755 -60.44 20.14 47.73
N ARG A 756 -60.33 20.89 46.60
CA ARG A 756 -59.88 22.26 46.18
C ARG A 756 -60.48 22.65 44.78
N SER A 757 -60.80 23.94 44.56
CA SER A 757 -60.74 24.74 43.29
C SER A 757 -61.44 24.31 41.97
N ASN A 758 -61.99 25.29 41.22
CA ASN A 758 -62.81 25.13 39.99
C ASN A 758 -62.61 26.32 38.98
N PRO A 759 -62.83 26.18 37.63
CA PRO A 759 -62.62 27.26 36.61
C PRO A 759 -63.84 27.59 35.69
N GLN A 760 -63.81 28.70 34.88
CA GLN A 760 -64.56 28.94 33.58
C GLN A 760 -64.28 30.36 32.95
N MET A 761 -64.09 30.58 31.62
CA MET A 761 -65.00 30.84 30.42
C MET A 761 -65.71 32.23 30.37
N SER A 762 -66.03 32.92 29.25
CA SER A 762 -65.71 32.93 27.76
C SER A 762 -66.31 34.25 27.12
N THR A 763 -66.40 34.65 25.82
CA THR A 763 -66.05 34.18 24.43
C THR A 763 -65.73 35.43 23.50
N GLU A 764 -66.07 35.73 22.20
CA GLU A 764 -66.86 35.12 21.08
C GLU A 764 -66.42 35.44 19.58
N THR A 765 -67.03 36.40 18.83
CA THR A 765 -67.02 36.56 17.32
C THR A 765 -66.61 37.96 16.75
N GLY A 766 -66.28 38.21 15.46
CA GLY A 766 -65.88 37.34 14.32
C GLY A 766 -66.30 37.78 12.86
N HIS A 767 -65.35 38.09 11.94
CA HIS A 767 -65.50 38.02 10.44
C HIS A 767 -64.16 38.21 9.65
N ILE A 768 -64.09 37.82 8.36
CA ILE A 768 -62.88 37.80 7.45
C ILE A 768 -63.31 37.98 5.95
N PRO A 769 -62.44 38.22 4.91
CA PRO A 769 -61.39 37.27 4.41
C PRO A 769 -60.11 37.80 3.68
N ASN A 770 -59.03 36.98 3.70
CA ASN A 770 -57.88 36.88 2.75
C ASN A 770 -56.94 38.11 2.52
N SER A 771 -55.64 37.96 2.18
CA SER A 771 -54.88 36.78 1.70
C SER A 771 -53.39 36.77 2.09
N SER A 772 -52.69 35.67 1.77
CA SER A 772 -51.22 35.51 1.65
C SER A 772 -50.40 35.25 2.95
N ARG A 773 -49.28 34.52 2.78
CA ARG A 773 -48.51 33.72 3.77
C ARG A 773 -47.03 33.64 3.31
N PRO A 774 -46.07 33.10 4.09
CA PRO A 774 -45.94 32.91 5.55
C PRO A 774 -44.54 33.47 6.03
N HIS A 775 -43.79 33.03 7.05
CA HIS A 775 -43.93 32.18 8.27
C HIS A 775 -42.86 32.61 9.30
N GLN A 776 -43.04 32.30 10.59
CA GLN A 776 -41.95 32.12 11.56
C GLN A 776 -42.28 30.94 12.51
N ALA A 777 -41.41 30.62 13.47
CA ALA A 777 -41.48 29.39 14.30
C ALA A 777 -42.62 29.38 15.35
N PRO A 778 -43.05 28.19 15.84
CA PRO A 778 -44.23 28.05 16.71
C PRO A 778 -43.91 27.88 18.21
N THR A 779 -44.95 27.89 19.06
CA THR A 779 -44.88 27.41 20.46
C THR A 779 -46.23 26.79 20.90
N TYR A 780 -46.16 25.62 21.54
CA TYR A 780 -47.18 24.79 22.24
C TYR A 780 -48.64 25.27 22.40
N GLN A 781 -49.62 24.36 22.17
CA GLN A 781 -50.34 23.61 23.24
C GLN A 781 -51.29 22.47 22.70
N PRO A 782 -51.83 21.55 23.56
CA PRO A 782 -52.50 20.26 23.20
C PRO A 782 -54.04 20.30 23.52
N PRO A 783 -54.83 19.21 23.80
CA PRO A 783 -54.67 17.72 23.79
C PRO A 783 -55.76 17.06 22.87
N PRO A 784 -56.61 16.01 23.15
CA PRO A 784 -56.68 14.94 24.19
C PRO A 784 -57.17 13.51 23.75
N GLN A 785 -57.43 12.64 24.75
CA GLN A 785 -58.27 11.41 24.80
C GLN A 785 -57.73 10.01 24.36
N GLN A 786 -58.49 8.97 24.75
CA GLN A 786 -58.10 7.58 25.17
C GLN A 786 -59.05 6.52 24.47
N PRO A 787 -59.03 5.16 24.72
CA PRO A 787 -58.43 4.38 25.83
C PRO A 787 -57.78 2.98 25.55
N THR A 788 -57.02 2.48 26.54
CA THR A 788 -56.82 1.08 27.03
C THR A 788 -56.57 -0.14 26.11
N MET A 789 -55.49 -0.90 26.37
CA MET A 789 -55.52 -2.18 27.12
C MET A 789 -54.10 -2.67 27.52
N SER A 790 -53.98 -3.76 28.31
CA SER A 790 -52.76 -4.11 29.09
C SER A 790 -52.20 -5.53 28.82
N GLY A 791 -50.89 -5.75 29.09
CA GLY A 791 -50.25 -7.07 29.09
C GLY A 791 -48.89 -7.09 29.84
N TYR A 792 -48.68 -8.11 30.69
CA TYR A 792 -47.48 -8.32 31.55
C TYR A 792 -46.35 -9.07 30.78
N SER A 793 -45.07 -9.09 31.17
CA SER A 793 -44.54 -9.50 32.49
C SER A 793 -43.03 -9.23 32.67
N GLN A 794 -42.50 -9.50 33.87
CA GLN A 794 -41.12 -9.18 34.34
C GLN A 794 -40.21 -10.42 34.38
N THR A 795 -38.88 -10.22 34.40
CA THR A 795 -37.95 -10.57 35.51
C THR A 795 -36.48 -10.21 35.17
N SER A 796 -35.51 -10.44 36.07
CA SER A 796 -34.14 -9.88 35.96
C SER A 796 -33.00 -10.92 36.19
N PRO A 797 -31.86 -10.63 36.85
CA PRO A 797 -30.48 -10.77 36.32
C PRO A 797 -29.76 -12.06 36.86
N PRO A 798 -28.41 -12.32 36.76
CA PRO A 798 -27.30 -11.40 36.47
C PRO A 798 -26.03 -11.91 35.70
N TYR A 799 -25.11 -10.95 35.47
CA TYR A 799 -23.64 -11.02 35.27
C TYR A 799 -22.90 -12.38 35.18
N SER A 800 -22.00 -12.47 34.18
CA SER A 800 -20.55 -12.72 34.40
C SER A 800 -19.74 -12.54 33.09
N SER A 801 -18.42 -12.37 33.18
CA SER A 801 -17.49 -12.13 32.07
C SER A 801 -16.39 -13.21 31.95
N PRO A 802 -15.83 -13.48 30.76
CA PRO A 802 -14.71 -14.42 30.60
C PRO A 802 -13.34 -13.71 30.59
N GLN A 803 -12.36 -14.28 31.31
CA GLN A 803 -10.91 -14.03 31.15
C GLN A 803 -10.20 -15.34 30.73
N PRO A 804 -8.95 -15.27 30.20
CA PRO A 804 -8.25 -16.44 29.66
C PRO A 804 -7.62 -17.35 30.76
N PRO A 805 -7.41 -18.66 30.49
CA PRO A 805 -6.93 -19.64 31.47
C PRO A 805 -5.40 -19.84 31.51
N ALA A 806 -4.90 -20.41 32.62
CA ALA A 806 -3.50 -20.77 32.91
C ALA A 806 -3.43 -22.08 33.77
N PRO A 807 -2.24 -22.66 34.10
CA PRO A 807 -2.03 -24.11 34.33
C PRO A 807 -2.22 -24.64 35.78
N PRO A 808 -2.32 -25.98 35.96
CA PRO A 808 -1.28 -26.83 36.60
C PRO A 808 -1.18 -28.24 35.91
N PRO A 809 -0.54 -29.35 36.43
CA PRO A 809 0.25 -29.61 37.64
C PRO A 809 1.66 -30.28 37.37
N GLN A 810 1.95 -31.50 37.86
CA GLN A 810 3.30 -32.12 37.93
C GLN A 810 3.35 -33.68 37.79
N GLN A 811 4.50 -34.16 37.27
CA GLN A 811 5.33 -35.38 37.51
C GLN A 811 4.80 -36.68 38.22
N PRO A 812 5.39 -37.86 37.91
CA PRO A 812 6.59 -38.34 38.63
C PRO A 812 7.72 -38.95 37.75
N THR A 813 8.73 -39.58 38.37
CA THR A 813 10.12 -39.74 37.90
C THR A 813 10.59 -41.17 37.56
N MET A 814 11.66 -41.30 36.76
CA MET A 814 12.73 -42.27 37.02
C MET A 814 14.13 -41.82 36.54
N SER A 815 15.18 -42.40 37.13
CA SER A 815 16.62 -42.14 36.89
C SER A 815 17.14 -42.79 35.59
N GLY A 816 18.29 -42.48 34.99
CA GLY A 816 19.38 -41.53 35.29
C GLY A 816 20.75 -42.13 34.90
N TYR A 817 21.78 -41.33 34.55
CA TYR A 817 23.23 -41.57 34.75
C TYR A 817 24.10 -40.46 34.10
N SER A 818 25.44 -40.53 34.28
CA SER A 818 26.31 -39.35 34.43
C SER A 818 27.17 -38.91 33.23
N GLN A 819 27.63 -37.66 33.34
CA GLN A 819 28.60 -36.92 32.52
C GLN A 819 29.88 -37.67 32.10
N THR A 820 30.44 -37.34 30.94
CA THR A 820 31.87 -36.99 30.75
C THR A 820 32.03 -35.97 29.61
N SER A 821 32.89 -34.97 29.79
CA SER A 821 33.43 -34.12 28.71
C SER A 821 34.80 -34.67 28.26
N PRO A 822 35.35 -34.24 27.11
CA PRO A 822 36.41 -33.22 27.17
C PRO A 822 36.30 -32.21 25.96
N PRO A 823 37.33 -31.53 25.41
CA PRO A 823 37.26 -30.07 25.29
C PRO A 823 37.28 -29.52 23.84
N TYR A 824 36.91 -28.25 23.68
CA TYR A 824 37.10 -27.50 22.44
C TYR A 824 38.56 -27.07 22.23
N SER A 825 39.04 -27.17 20.98
CA SER A 825 40.33 -26.62 20.53
C SER A 825 40.13 -25.82 19.23
N SER A 826 40.59 -24.57 19.20
CA SER A 826 40.39 -23.60 18.11
C SER A 826 41.34 -23.80 16.92
N PRO A 827 40.85 -23.84 15.66
CA PRO A 827 41.70 -23.74 14.47
C PRO A 827 42.11 -22.31 14.14
N GLN A 828 43.38 -22.09 13.76
CA GLN A 828 43.84 -20.88 13.09
C GLN A 828 43.57 -20.92 11.57
N PRO A 829 43.51 -19.76 10.87
CA PRO A 829 43.40 -19.71 9.41
C PRO A 829 44.75 -20.07 8.73
N PRO A 830 44.73 -20.73 7.55
CA PRO A 830 45.93 -21.06 6.78
C PRO A 830 46.46 -19.89 5.92
N ALA A 831 47.75 -19.94 5.60
CA ALA A 831 48.46 -18.97 4.75
C ALA A 831 48.43 -19.36 3.25
N PRO A 832 48.70 -18.42 2.30
CA PRO A 832 48.57 -18.66 0.86
C PRO A 832 49.78 -19.39 0.22
N PRO A 833 49.59 -20.09 -0.93
CA PRO A 833 50.65 -20.75 -1.69
C PRO A 833 51.44 -19.81 -2.63
N PRO A 834 52.64 -20.22 -3.12
CA PRO A 834 53.60 -19.35 -3.81
C PRO A 834 53.45 -19.22 -5.34
N GLN A 835 54.24 -18.32 -5.94
CA GLN A 835 54.29 -18.00 -7.38
C GLN A 835 55.44 -18.69 -8.16
N GLN A 836 55.46 -18.44 -9.49
CA GLN A 836 56.51 -18.66 -10.51
C GLN A 836 56.56 -20.03 -11.22
N PRO A 837 57.10 -20.11 -12.47
CA PRO A 837 57.72 -19.04 -13.30
C PRO A 837 57.02 -18.77 -14.65
N THR A 838 57.50 -17.74 -15.36
CA THR A 838 57.05 -17.33 -16.72
C THR A 838 58.09 -17.67 -17.80
N MET A 839 57.66 -17.87 -19.06
CA MET A 839 58.52 -17.92 -20.25
C MET A 839 57.79 -17.46 -21.54
N SER A 840 58.57 -16.97 -22.51
CA SER A 840 58.18 -16.31 -23.78
C SER A 840 57.59 -17.27 -24.84
N GLY A 841 56.97 -16.85 -25.96
CA GLY A 841 56.67 -15.52 -26.52
C GLY A 841 56.24 -15.57 -28.02
N TYR A 842 56.14 -14.41 -28.71
CA TYR A 842 55.82 -14.19 -30.16
C TYR A 842 54.35 -14.41 -30.61
N SER A 843 53.75 -13.67 -31.58
CA SER A 843 54.06 -12.35 -32.22
C SER A 843 52.94 -11.85 -33.18
N GLN A 844 52.97 -10.55 -33.56
CA GLN A 844 52.22 -9.86 -34.66
C GLN A 844 50.71 -9.59 -34.43
N THR A 845 50.06 -8.48 -34.88
CA THR A 845 50.49 -7.23 -35.58
C THR A 845 49.50 -6.07 -35.32
N SER A 846 49.92 -4.81 -35.58
CA SER A 846 49.10 -3.55 -35.50
C SER A 846 48.86 -2.97 -36.94
N PRO A 847 48.43 -1.71 -37.26
CA PRO A 847 48.42 -0.41 -36.52
C PRO A 847 47.11 0.45 -36.74
N PRO A 848 47.10 1.82 -36.73
CA PRO A 848 47.10 2.70 -35.55
C PRO A 848 46.03 3.86 -35.59
N TYR A 849 45.97 4.72 -34.55
CA TYR A 849 46.03 6.19 -34.71
C TYR A 849 46.35 6.95 -33.39
N SER A 850 46.83 8.19 -33.55
CA SER A 850 47.50 9.18 -32.65
C SER A 850 46.96 9.52 -31.24
N SER A 851 47.90 9.96 -30.37
CA SER A 851 47.72 10.73 -29.10
C SER A 851 47.99 12.25 -29.28
N PRO A 852 47.81 13.16 -28.27
CA PRO A 852 48.82 13.40 -27.21
C PRO A 852 48.28 13.87 -25.81
N GLN A 853 49.17 14.23 -24.87
CA GLN A 853 48.90 14.71 -23.49
C GLN A 853 48.96 16.26 -23.31
N PRO A 854 48.74 16.79 -22.08
CA PRO A 854 49.89 17.32 -21.29
C PRO A 854 49.89 17.05 -19.74
N PRO A 855 50.98 17.37 -18.98
CA PRO A 855 51.26 16.77 -17.64
C PRO A 855 51.76 17.72 -16.48
N TYR A 856 52.05 17.11 -15.30
CA TYR A 856 53.00 17.49 -14.19
C TYR A 856 52.61 18.32 -12.91
N HIS A 857 52.89 17.68 -11.75
CA HIS A 857 53.54 18.09 -10.46
C HIS A 857 53.12 19.27 -9.52
N PHE A 858 53.48 19.03 -8.22
CA PHE A 858 53.44 19.82 -6.95
C PHE A 858 54.80 20.56 -6.71
N PRO A 859 55.19 21.21 -5.54
CA PRO A 859 54.52 21.42 -4.21
C PRO A 859 54.68 22.82 -3.49
N GLY A 860 54.01 22.99 -2.33
CA GLY A 860 54.43 23.86 -1.17
C GLY A 860 53.81 25.28 -1.10
N GLN A 861 53.71 26.01 0.03
CA GLN A 861 53.91 25.81 1.50
C GLN A 861 52.96 26.82 2.24
N GLY A 862 52.64 26.81 3.55
CA GLY A 862 52.95 25.91 4.69
C GLY A 862 52.68 26.57 6.07
N GLN A 863 52.99 25.87 7.17
CA GLN A 863 53.07 26.34 8.60
C GLN A 863 51.73 26.67 9.33
N GLY A 864 51.60 26.54 10.66
CA GLY A 864 52.58 26.23 11.74
C GLY A 864 52.11 25.19 12.81
N GLN A 865 52.79 25.12 13.96
CA GLN A 865 52.81 23.96 14.91
C GLN A 865 52.39 24.29 16.39
N PRO A 866 52.20 23.28 17.29
CA PRO A 866 51.41 23.42 18.53
C PRO A 866 52.15 23.04 19.86
N TYR A 867 51.36 22.68 20.90
CA TYR A 867 51.64 21.98 22.20
C TYR A 867 51.74 22.77 23.52
N SER A 868 50.95 22.32 24.52
CA SER A 868 51.41 21.94 25.89
C SER A 868 50.29 21.32 26.77
N HIS A 869 50.68 20.66 27.87
CA HIS A 869 49.90 19.94 28.91
C HIS A 869 50.56 20.25 30.29
N PRO A 870 49.94 20.08 31.51
CA PRO A 870 49.33 18.81 31.96
C PRO A 870 48.19 18.89 33.06
N GLN A 871 47.91 17.71 33.66
CA GLN A 871 47.03 17.30 34.79
C GLN A 871 47.44 17.88 36.20
N PRO A 872 46.62 17.83 37.30
CA PRO A 872 45.91 16.63 37.82
C PRO A 872 44.54 16.76 38.57
N TYR A 873 43.94 15.57 38.83
CA TYR A 873 42.77 15.24 39.70
C TYR A 873 43.08 15.28 41.23
N PRO A 874 42.13 15.13 42.21
CA PRO A 874 40.86 14.33 42.24
C PRO A 874 39.62 15.11 42.85
N GLN A 875 38.52 14.60 43.45
CA GLN A 875 38.14 13.25 43.96
C GLN A 875 36.61 13.02 44.24
N HIS A 876 36.08 11.82 43.87
CA HIS A 876 34.94 11.02 44.43
C HIS A 876 33.44 11.44 44.44
N GLN A 877 32.61 10.37 44.38
CA GLN A 877 31.14 10.20 44.61
C GLN A 877 30.17 10.71 43.51
N GLN A 878 29.08 10.01 43.14
CA GLN A 878 28.69 8.58 43.29
C GLN A 878 27.73 8.13 42.14
N GLN A 879 27.10 6.96 42.23
CA GLN A 879 26.40 6.25 41.12
C GLN A 879 25.07 6.90 40.63
N PRO A 880 24.66 6.67 39.36
CA PRO A 880 23.32 7.01 38.84
C PRO A 880 22.26 5.98 39.27
N PRO A 881 20.97 6.36 39.43
CA PRO A 881 19.97 6.22 38.35
C PRO A 881 18.88 7.33 38.42
N PRO A 882 17.65 7.12 37.91
CA PRO A 882 17.22 7.06 36.52
C PRO A 882 16.43 8.32 36.09
N SER A 883 16.06 8.43 34.82
CA SER A 883 15.21 9.53 34.30
C SER A 883 13.70 9.24 34.46
N HIS A 884 12.91 10.21 34.96
CA HIS A 884 11.52 10.55 34.54
C HIS A 884 10.93 11.77 35.32
N GLU A 885 10.40 12.74 34.57
CA GLU A 885 9.29 13.70 34.87
C GLU A 885 9.34 14.78 36.00
N TYR A 886 8.34 15.68 35.93
CA TYR A 886 7.99 16.91 36.71
C TYR A 886 8.79 18.20 36.44
N GLY A 887 8.17 19.39 36.21
CA GLY A 887 6.74 19.70 35.90
C GLY A 887 6.27 21.16 36.19
N GLN A 888 5.09 21.54 35.64
CA GLN A 888 4.22 22.72 35.98
C GLN A 888 4.73 24.14 35.58
N PRO A 889 3.88 25.21 35.52
CA PRO A 889 2.40 25.36 35.73
C PRO A 889 1.59 25.48 34.41
N ALA A 890 0.28 25.16 34.28
CA ALA A 890 -0.99 25.72 34.84
C ALA A 890 -1.28 27.19 34.42
N TYR A 891 -2.48 27.63 33.98
CA TYR A 891 -3.87 27.12 34.20
C TYR A 891 -4.83 27.36 32.96
N PRO A 892 -6.18 27.60 32.98
CA PRO A 892 -7.13 27.17 31.91
C PRO A 892 -7.65 28.30 30.97
N GLY A 893 -8.47 28.08 29.93
CA GLY A 893 -9.02 26.85 29.31
C GLY A 893 -10.55 26.87 29.04
N TRP A 894 -11.02 26.32 27.89
CA TRP A 894 -12.45 26.07 27.56
C TRP A 894 -12.64 24.80 26.70
N ARG A 895 -13.84 24.19 26.75
CA ARG A 895 -14.34 23.05 25.92
C ARG A 895 -15.73 23.43 25.38
N GLY A 896 -16.34 22.81 24.35
CA GLY A 896 -16.09 21.62 23.51
C GLY A 896 -17.27 21.56 22.50
N PRO A 897 -17.88 20.40 22.15
CA PRO A 897 -17.46 19.00 22.27
C PRO A 897 -17.46 18.25 20.91
N TYR A 898 -16.86 17.05 20.85
CA TYR A 898 -17.03 16.10 19.73
C TYR A 898 -17.81 14.86 20.17
N TYR A 899 -18.66 14.34 19.28
CA TYR A 899 -19.35 13.05 19.45
C TYR A 899 -18.65 11.96 18.62
N ASN A 900 -18.67 10.71 19.11
CA ASN A 900 -17.96 9.59 18.49
C ASN A 900 -18.97 8.48 18.09
N ALA A 901 -18.78 7.85 16.93
CA ALA A 901 -19.67 6.80 16.41
C ALA A 901 -18.88 5.72 15.63
N PRO A 902 -19.38 4.47 15.50
CA PRO A 902 -18.55 3.32 15.12
C PRO A 902 -18.31 3.18 13.60
N PRO A 903 -17.24 2.48 13.17
CA PRO A 903 -16.95 2.24 11.77
C PRO A 903 -17.90 1.23 11.13
N GLN A 904 -18.34 1.50 9.90
CA GLN A 904 -19.05 0.55 9.04
C GLN A 904 -18.11 -0.05 7.97
N GLN A 905 -18.45 -1.24 7.49
CA GLN A 905 -17.76 -1.88 6.37
C GLN A 905 -18.04 -1.16 5.04
N PRO A 906 -17.10 -1.16 4.07
CA PRO A 906 -17.34 -0.62 2.74
C PRO A 906 -18.27 -1.54 1.93
N GLY A 907 -19.57 -1.22 1.94
CA GLY A 907 -20.56 -1.83 1.04
C GLY A 907 -20.35 -1.38 -0.41
N ALA A 908 -20.53 -2.29 -1.36
CA ALA A 908 -20.42 -1.97 -2.78
C ALA A 908 -21.55 -1.05 -3.26
N MET A 909 -21.22 -0.06 -4.10
CA MET A 909 -22.18 0.83 -4.77
C MET A 909 -22.08 0.68 -6.31
N PRO A 910 -23.18 0.89 -7.06
CA PRO A 910 -23.27 0.41 -8.45
C PRO A 910 -22.68 1.40 -9.47
N GLN A 911 -22.28 0.89 -10.64
CA GLN A 911 -21.93 1.75 -11.78
C GLN A 911 -23.18 2.30 -12.50
N PRO A 912 -23.13 3.55 -13.00
CA PRO A 912 -24.16 4.09 -13.89
C PRO A 912 -23.98 3.55 -15.34
N PRO A 913 -25.07 3.31 -16.09
CA PRO A 913 -24.99 2.79 -17.45
C PRO A 913 -24.73 3.88 -18.50
N TYR A 914 -23.85 3.60 -19.46
CA TYR A 914 -23.78 4.35 -20.72
C TYR A 914 -24.94 3.94 -21.65
N THR A 915 -25.71 4.89 -22.16
CA THR A 915 -26.01 5.15 -23.60
C THR A 915 -27.31 5.95 -23.79
N THR A 916 -27.24 7.08 -24.51
CA THR A 916 -28.23 7.52 -25.53
C THR A 916 -27.66 8.74 -26.28
N PRO A 917 -28.07 9.02 -27.54
CA PRO A 917 -27.41 10.02 -28.39
C PRO A 917 -28.06 11.41 -28.35
N SER A 918 -27.28 12.45 -28.70
CA SER A 918 -27.74 13.84 -28.83
C SER A 918 -28.14 14.19 -30.27
N PRO A 919 -29.26 14.89 -30.52
CA PRO A 919 -29.69 15.30 -31.86
C PRO A 919 -29.61 16.83 -32.11
N TYR A 920 -28.92 17.27 -33.17
CA TYR A 920 -29.17 18.58 -33.84
C TYR A 920 -28.82 18.49 -35.35
N PRO A 921 -29.45 19.30 -36.23
CA PRO A 921 -29.47 19.04 -37.68
C PRO A 921 -28.48 19.88 -38.52
N HIS A 922 -28.15 19.37 -39.71
CA HIS A 922 -27.46 20.11 -40.78
C HIS A 922 -28.44 20.78 -41.76
N PRO A 923 -28.09 21.98 -42.28
CA PRO A 923 -28.48 22.42 -43.63
C PRO A 923 -27.38 22.09 -44.67
N PRO A 924 -27.73 21.83 -45.96
CA PRO A 924 -26.79 21.56 -47.05
C PRO A 924 -26.36 22.85 -47.79
N PRO A 925 -25.31 22.84 -48.65
CA PRO A 925 -25.56 22.56 -50.08
C PRO A 925 -24.41 21.93 -50.93
N HIS A 926 -24.83 21.27 -52.02
CA HIS A 926 -24.19 21.09 -53.35
C HIS A 926 -22.79 20.49 -53.58
N GLN A 927 -22.72 19.76 -54.71
CA GLN A 927 -21.52 19.17 -55.34
C GLN A 927 -20.88 20.15 -56.34
N SER A 928 -19.56 20.08 -56.58
CA SER A 928 -18.97 19.95 -57.93
C SER A 928 -17.42 19.91 -57.97
N GLY A 929 -16.87 18.80 -58.50
CA GLY A 929 -15.89 18.81 -59.60
C GLY A 929 -14.44 19.29 -59.42
N TYR A 930 -13.50 18.38 -59.74
CA TYR A 930 -12.10 18.62 -60.17
C TYR A 930 -11.12 19.18 -59.11
N TYR A 931 -9.78 19.09 -59.25
CA TYR A 931 -8.91 18.61 -60.34
C TYR A 931 -7.76 17.71 -59.78
N ARG A 932 -6.98 17.07 -60.65
CA ARG A 932 -5.71 16.39 -60.29
C ARG A 932 -4.64 17.38 -59.76
N GLN A 933 -3.81 16.94 -58.82
CA GLN A 933 -2.41 16.58 -59.14
C GLN A 933 -1.91 15.45 -58.24
#